data_AF-A0A812PQU8-F1
#
_entry.id   AF-A0A812PQU8-F1
#
_cell.length_a   1.000
_cell.length_b   1.000
_cell.length_c   1.000
_cell.angle_alpha   90.00
_cell.angle_beta   90.00
_cell.angle_gamma   90.00
#
_symmetry.space_group_name_H-M   'P 1'
#
loop_
_entity.id
_entity.type
_entity.pdbx_description
1 polymer ?
#
loop_
_entity_poly.entity_id
_entity_poly.type
_entity_poly.pdbx_seq_one_letter_code
_entity_poly.pdbx_strand_id
1 'polypeptide(L)'
;MFLEWIYEAGQLIGSITDKATNWWLGNLELAKMAYYKFQAETPLKRLSITVGNDEAVHGEKWVRLERRVMALLLATMNSTIKAEITMLRIDKVKSCLFKLFTIYAPGGASERASLIKQLEHIQPQNNVVEMIAALHKWKKLIGRAAEMGVSLPDGSVLLVALEAAIKNLTENNKDISFKLNMAKSELGLPYKPALSAVLTYADHVIAELQQVIPFSNQIAKLKGASVDPRTPSSSTSPTGKGQGQKQQPPCKFWATDEGCRRGANCKFTHAFASKEDKKDQSNTGEIRDLAEQFLAKIKRLAPMQTQTDNAVVDLELLLRSQGFSESQGMALLDSGASHPFRVPKSLEERTSSRRVQVQLADGKTISLRQNSGGTLLAETEQGGTILPLGSLVSSLGCELQWSRKRGLQVRHPRHGLLPTKLVGNTPVLREAEALQLISDLEEVELQKLKAQTTEGVIKALVTDETPTTWLDHLEEFVATGKRACLRRMLMDDEAPIKAATEEEIAVLVGVEEKILLSDEAGAFYLKSLPYNRATRKRMLRTRWIVHLFNGDEQGPEFTYAESDDVMVVRMDVRTSKGFDLRTYGPAARALLWAAARGQIEGVIGAPPRGSEHGSTLFKRLMLTWLVANSGAVQQALCAPPFHDGGSNLAPDLDKQCLVEFP
;
A
#
# COMPACT_ATOMS: atom_id res chain seq x y z
N MET A 1 7.21 12.96 -14.98
CA MET A 1 8.56 13.56 -14.81
C MET A 1 9.62 12.52 -15.19
N PHE A 2 10.65 12.93 -15.94
CA PHE A 2 11.69 12.13 -16.62
C PHE A 2 11.22 10.95 -17.50
N LEU A 3 10.57 9.90 -16.97
CA LEU A 3 10.10 8.78 -17.79
C LEU A 3 9.03 9.18 -18.80
N GLU A 4 8.15 10.11 -18.42
CA GLU A 4 7.20 10.74 -19.35
C GLU A 4 7.94 11.53 -20.44
N TRP A 5 9.00 12.25 -20.08
CA TRP A 5 9.83 12.97 -21.05
C TRP A 5 10.56 12.00 -21.99
N ILE A 6 11.05 10.85 -21.50
CA ILE A 6 11.63 9.79 -22.34
C ILE A 6 10.59 9.24 -23.32
N TYR A 7 9.35 9.06 -22.88
CA TYR A 7 8.24 8.63 -23.73
C TYR A 7 7.94 9.67 -24.82
N GLU A 8 7.77 10.94 -24.45
CA GLU A 8 7.52 12.04 -25.38
C GLU A 8 8.68 12.22 -26.38
N ALA A 9 9.92 12.20 -25.89
CA ALA A 9 11.11 12.24 -26.72
C ALA A 9 11.16 11.06 -27.69
N GLY A 10 10.77 9.86 -27.24
CA GLY A 10 10.65 8.67 -28.09
C GLY A 10 9.65 8.85 -29.23
N GLN A 11 8.50 9.49 -28.99
CA GLN A 11 7.52 9.80 -30.04
C GLN A 11 8.08 10.79 -31.06
N LEU A 12 8.73 11.86 -30.59
CA LEU A 12 9.35 12.87 -31.46
C LEU A 12 10.49 12.27 -32.29
N ILE A 13 11.34 11.43 -31.69
CA ILE A 13 12.44 10.75 -32.39
C ILE A 13 11.92 9.71 -33.38
N GLY A 14 10.88 8.97 -33.00
CA GLY A 14 10.20 8.01 -33.87
C GLY A 14 9.66 8.65 -35.15
N SER A 15 9.27 9.93 -35.10
CA SER A 15 8.80 10.69 -36.27
C SER A 15 9.89 11.08 -37.28
N ILE A 16 11.18 10.91 -36.94
CA ILE A 16 12.30 11.35 -37.81
C ILE A 16 12.49 10.40 -39.01
N THR A 17 12.39 9.09 -38.79
CA THR A 17 12.49 8.06 -39.85
C THR A 17 11.72 6.80 -39.45
N ASP A 18 11.31 5.99 -40.41
CA ASP A 18 10.55 4.75 -40.18
C ASP A 18 11.23 3.74 -39.24
N LYS A 19 12.57 3.78 -39.13
CA LYS A 19 13.34 2.89 -38.26
C LYS A 19 13.86 3.57 -36.99
N ALA A 20 13.60 4.87 -36.79
CA ALA A 20 14.08 5.61 -35.63
C ALA A 20 13.46 5.12 -34.32
N THR A 21 12.20 4.67 -34.34
CA THR A 21 11.53 4.10 -33.16
C THR A 21 12.26 2.87 -32.63
N ASN A 22 12.55 1.90 -33.50
CA ASN A 22 13.25 0.68 -33.11
C ASN A 22 14.69 0.97 -32.65
N TRP A 23 15.36 1.90 -33.34
CA TRP A 23 16.70 2.35 -32.94
C TRP A 23 16.70 3.06 -31.57
N TRP A 24 15.71 3.91 -31.30
CA TRP A 24 15.55 4.58 -30.00
C TRP A 24 15.28 3.57 -28.88
N LEU A 25 14.37 2.63 -29.09
CA LEU A 25 14.03 1.59 -28.12
C LEU A 25 15.26 0.74 -27.78
N GLY A 26 16.07 0.34 -28.76
CA GLY A 26 17.31 -0.40 -28.51
C GLY A 26 18.33 0.39 -27.68
N ASN A 27 18.53 1.68 -27.98
CA ASN A 27 19.43 2.53 -27.18
C ASN A 27 18.90 2.75 -25.75
N LEU A 28 17.58 2.90 -25.61
CA LEU A 28 16.92 3.06 -24.32
C LEU A 28 17.04 1.79 -23.46
N GLU A 29 16.90 0.62 -24.07
CA GLU A 29 17.02 -0.66 -23.37
C GLU A 29 18.44 -0.88 -22.85
N LEU A 30 19.46 -0.64 -23.68
CA LEU A 30 20.86 -0.71 -23.23
C LEU A 30 21.15 0.24 -22.05
N ALA A 31 20.62 1.46 -22.11
CA ALA A 31 20.75 2.43 -21.03
C ALA A 31 20.05 1.97 -19.73
N LYS A 32 18.85 1.39 -19.85
CA LYS A 32 18.10 0.82 -18.70
C LYS A 32 18.82 -0.37 -18.10
N MET A 33 19.32 -1.31 -18.90
CA MET A 33 20.09 -2.46 -18.42
C MET A 33 21.34 -2.02 -17.64
N ALA A 34 22.07 -1.03 -18.15
CA ALA A 34 23.21 -0.46 -17.43
C ALA A 34 22.79 0.23 -16.13
N TYR A 35 21.64 0.92 -16.14
CA TYR A 35 21.08 1.57 -14.96
C TYR A 35 20.62 0.57 -13.89
N TYR A 36 20.01 -0.56 -14.25
CA TYR A 36 19.64 -1.61 -13.29
C TYR A 36 20.89 -2.21 -12.62
N LYS A 37 21.96 -2.46 -13.38
CA LYS A 37 23.26 -2.85 -12.81
C LYS A 37 23.80 -1.77 -11.86
N PHE A 38 23.69 -0.50 -12.25
CA PHE A 38 24.10 0.63 -11.41
C PHE A 38 23.34 0.70 -10.08
N GLN A 39 22.04 0.39 -10.07
CA GLN A 39 21.25 0.38 -8.84
C GLN A 39 21.67 -0.74 -7.87
N ALA A 40 21.99 -1.94 -8.38
CA ALA A 40 22.35 -3.11 -7.58
C ALA A 40 23.79 -3.09 -7.03
N GLU A 41 24.70 -2.35 -7.67
CA GLU A 41 26.13 -2.35 -7.34
C GLU A 41 26.53 -1.32 -6.27
N THR A 42 27.69 -1.56 -5.63
CA THR A 42 28.26 -0.68 -4.60
C THR A 42 28.79 0.64 -5.18
N PRO A 43 28.89 1.73 -4.39
CA PRO A 43 29.31 3.05 -4.87
C PRO A 43 30.63 3.08 -5.65
N LEU A 44 31.60 2.24 -5.28
CA LEU A 44 32.89 2.12 -5.98
C LEU A 44 32.74 1.40 -7.32
N LYS A 45 31.98 0.30 -7.36
CA LYS A 45 31.75 -0.48 -8.58
C LYS A 45 30.90 0.29 -9.59
N ARG A 46 30.02 1.18 -9.14
CA ARG A 46 29.21 2.07 -10.01
C ARG A 46 30.05 2.92 -10.97
N LEU A 47 31.26 3.32 -10.57
CA LEU A 47 32.16 4.11 -11.41
C LEU A 47 32.70 3.33 -12.62
N SER A 48 32.70 2.00 -12.55
CA SER A 48 33.20 1.11 -13.60
C SER A 48 32.12 0.69 -14.62
N ILE A 49 30.86 1.04 -14.38
CA ILE A 49 29.74 0.58 -15.20
C ILE A 49 29.70 1.38 -16.51
N THR A 50 29.75 0.64 -17.62
CA THR A 50 29.61 1.19 -18.97
C THR A 50 28.40 0.57 -19.66
N VAL A 51 27.81 1.31 -20.60
CA VAL A 51 26.65 0.84 -21.36
C VAL A 51 27.08 -0.20 -22.39
N GLY A 52 26.37 -1.33 -22.45
CA GLY A 52 26.66 -2.43 -23.37
C GLY A 52 26.60 -2.01 -24.85
N ASN A 53 27.24 -2.80 -25.71
CA ASN A 53 27.21 -2.62 -27.17
C ASN A 53 26.27 -3.63 -27.81
N ASP A 54 25.52 -3.20 -28.82
CA ASP A 54 24.65 -4.05 -29.63
C ASP A 54 24.74 -3.60 -31.09
N GLU A 55 25.07 -4.53 -31.99
CA GLU A 55 25.21 -4.30 -33.43
C GLU A 55 23.92 -3.83 -34.10
N ALA A 56 22.75 -4.13 -33.51
CA ALA A 56 21.46 -3.69 -34.04
C ALA A 56 21.32 -2.15 -34.02
N VAL A 57 21.91 -1.51 -33.01
CA VAL A 57 21.89 -0.05 -32.78
C VAL A 57 23.24 0.62 -33.02
N HIS A 58 24.32 -0.16 -33.17
CA HIS A 58 25.67 0.32 -33.48
C HIS A 58 26.11 -0.16 -34.86
N GLY A 59 25.96 0.71 -35.85
CA GLY A 59 26.44 0.48 -37.20
C GLY A 59 26.53 1.78 -37.99
N GLU A 60 27.33 1.80 -39.06
CA GLU A 60 27.55 3.01 -39.88
C GLU A 60 26.25 3.64 -40.39
N LYS A 61 25.25 2.79 -40.67
CA LYS A 61 23.90 3.20 -41.10
C LYS A 61 23.19 4.15 -40.11
N TRP A 62 23.54 4.12 -38.83
CA TRP A 62 22.88 4.91 -37.78
C TRP A 62 23.63 6.18 -37.40
N VAL A 63 24.83 6.42 -37.91
CA VAL A 63 25.71 7.54 -37.47
C VAL A 63 25.04 8.91 -37.66
N ARG A 64 24.31 9.10 -38.77
CA ARG A 64 23.59 10.36 -39.04
C ARG A 64 22.44 10.58 -38.06
N LEU A 65 21.67 9.53 -37.79
CA LEU A 65 20.56 9.56 -36.84
C LEU A 65 21.07 9.81 -35.42
N GLU A 66 22.13 9.13 -35.00
CA GLU A 66 22.77 9.30 -33.69
C GLU A 66 23.21 10.75 -33.46
N ARG A 67 23.92 11.36 -34.42
CA ARG A 67 24.33 12.77 -34.32
C ARG A 67 23.15 13.73 -34.23
N ARG A 68 22.09 13.49 -35.01
CA ARG A 68 20.89 14.34 -35.01
C ARG A 68 20.15 14.24 -33.68
N VAL A 69 19.94 13.01 -33.18
CA VAL A 69 19.27 12.77 -31.91
C VAL A 69 20.10 13.31 -30.75
N MET A 70 21.41 13.12 -30.74
CA MET A 70 22.29 13.67 -29.71
C MET A 70 22.21 15.21 -29.66
N ALA A 71 22.18 15.87 -30.82
CA ALA A 71 22.01 17.33 -30.88
C ALA A 71 20.65 17.79 -30.31
N LEU A 72 19.56 17.05 -30.61
CA LEU A 72 18.22 17.33 -30.06
C LEU A 72 18.21 17.14 -28.53
N LEU A 73 18.79 16.05 -28.03
CA LEU A 73 18.89 15.80 -26.59
C LEU A 73 19.65 16.93 -25.88
N LEU A 74 20.83 17.30 -26.38
CA LEU A 74 21.64 18.39 -25.82
C LEU A 74 20.96 19.76 -25.87
N ALA A 75 20.04 19.99 -26.80
CA ALA A 75 19.27 21.24 -26.89
C ALA A 75 18.16 21.33 -25.83
N THR A 76 17.63 20.18 -25.40
CA THR A 76 16.54 20.10 -24.41
C THR A 76 17.02 20.03 -22.96
N MET A 77 18.31 19.77 -22.75
CA MET A 77 18.91 19.68 -21.40
C MET A 77 19.17 21.05 -20.79
N ASN A 78 19.14 21.12 -19.45
CA ASN A 78 19.61 22.30 -18.73
C ASN A 78 21.13 22.51 -18.89
N SER A 79 21.61 23.72 -18.64
CA SER A 79 23.02 24.10 -18.84
C SER A 79 24.00 23.26 -18.00
N THR A 80 23.60 22.86 -16.80
CA THR A 80 24.42 22.04 -15.89
C THR A 80 24.65 20.64 -16.42
N ILE A 81 23.58 19.92 -16.81
CA ILE A 81 23.65 18.55 -17.35
C ILE A 81 24.42 18.56 -18.67
N LYS A 82 24.19 19.58 -19.52
CA LYS A 82 24.90 19.74 -20.79
C LYS A 82 26.41 19.93 -20.59
N ALA A 83 26.83 20.74 -19.61
CA ALA A 83 28.23 20.95 -19.29
C ALA A 83 28.90 19.65 -18.81
N GLU A 84 28.21 18.86 -17.97
CA GLU A 84 28.73 17.59 -17.46
C GLU A 84 28.87 16.53 -18.57
N ILE A 85 27.87 16.40 -19.45
CA ILE A 85 27.94 15.49 -20.62
C ILE A 85 29.10 15.86 -21.53
N THR A 86 29.32 17.17 -21.74
CA THR A 86 30.44 17.68 -22.55
C THR A 86 31.78 17.41 -21.88
N MET A 87 31.90 17.63 -20.58
CA MET A 87 33.11 17.36 -19.79
C MET A 87 33.50 15.88 -19.85
N LEU A 88 32.52 14.98 -19.73
CA LEU A 88 32.71 13.53 -19.80
C LEU A 88 32.91 13.01 -21.24
N ARG A 89 32.88 13.90 -22.24
CA ARG A 89 32.99 13.58 -23.69
C ARG A 89 32.03 12.47 -24.12
N ILE A 90 30.81 12.50 -23.60
CA ILE A 90 29.78 11.52 -23.97
C ILE A 90 29.23 11.90 -25.35
N ASP A 91 29.49 11.05 -26.32
CA ASP A 91 29.14 11.23 -27.73
C ASP A 91 28.05 10.26 -28.22
N LYS A 92 27.77 9.20 -27.45
CA LYS A 92 26.75 8.18 -27.76
C LYS A 92 25.43 8.43 -27.06
N VAL A 93 24.33 8.20 -27.79
CA VAL A 93 22.97 8.42 -27.26
C VAL A 93 22.66 7.50 -26.08
N LYS A 94 22.98 6.20 -26.16
CA LYS A 94 22.80 5.27 -25.03
C LYS A 94 23.58 5.68 -23.76
N SER A 95 24.80 6.20 -23.92
CA SER A 95 25.64 6.64 -22.80
C SER A 95 25.10 7.94 -22.20
N CYS A 96 24.59 8.83 -23.05
CA CYS A 96 23.90 10.04 -22.63
C CYS A 96 22.62 9.69 -21.84
N LEU A 97 21.79 8.78 -22.37
CA LEU A 97 20.60 8.29 -21.68
C LEU A 97 20.96 7.67 -20.33
N PHE A 98 21.94 6.77 -20.28
CA PHE A 98 22.41 6.18 -19.02
C PHE A 98 22.82 7.25 -18.00
N LYS A 99 23.56 8.27 -18.42
CA LYS A 99 23.91 9.40 -17.55
C LYS A 99 22.67 10.13 -17.03
N LEU A 100 21.68 10.40 -17.89
CA LEU A 100 20.41 10.99 -17.45
C LEU A 100 19.68 10.08 -16.45
N PHE A 101 19.66 8.76 -16.67
CA PHE A 101 19.11 7.79 -15.72
C PHE A 101 19.84 7.84 -14.36
N THR A 102 21.16 8.05 -14.33
CA THR A 102 21.89 8.21 -13.05
C THR A 102 21.63 9.55 -12.35
N ILE A 103 21.38 10.63 -13.11
CA ILE A 103 21.11 11.97 -12.56
C ILE A 103 19.68 12.06 -12.01
N TYR A 104 18.70 11.67 -12.82
CA TYR A 104 17.29 11.70 -12.42
C TYR A 104 16.91 10.52 -11.53
N ALA A 105 17.74 9.47 -11.50
CA ALA A 105 17.65 8.31 -10.64
C ALA A 105 16.23 7.72 -10.51
N PRO A 106 15.57 7.35 -11.62
CA PRO A 106 14.22 6.83 -11.56
C PRO A 106 14.18 5.50 -10.78
N GLY A 107 13.38 5.42 -9.73
CA GLY A 107 13.30 4.30 -8.80
C GLY A 107 14.32 4.33 -7.66
N GLY A 108 15.10 5.40 -7.53
CA GLY A 108 16.04 5.62 -6.44
C GLY A 108 15.34 5.93 -5.10
N ALA A 109 16.10 5.90 -3.99
CA ALA A 109 15.57 6.08 -2.64
C ALA A 109 14.82 7.42 -2.45
N SER A 110 15.27 8.50 -3.09
CA SER A 110 14.62 9.81 -3.06
C SER A 110 13.26 9.82 -3.78
N GLU A 111 13.14 9.15 -4.93
CA GLU A 111 11.85 8.99 -5.61
C GLU A 111 10.91 8.13 -4.77
N ARG A 112 11.39 7.02 -4.19
CA ARG A 112 10.58 6.16 -3.32
C ARG A 112 10.00 6.94 -2.13
N ALA A 113 10.82 7.75 -1.46
CA ALA A 113 10.38 8.59 -0.34
C ALA A 113 9.42 9.71 -0.78
N SER A 114 9.72 10.39 -1.89
CA SER A 114 8.85 11.44 -2.44
C SER A 114 7.51 10.88 -2.91
N LEU A 115 7.51 9.68 -3.49
CA LEU A 115 6.31 9.01 -3.97
C LEU A 115 5.38 8.66 -2.80
N ILE A 116 5.90 8.07 -1.72
CA ILE A 116 5.09 7.78 -0.52
C ILE A 116 4.45 9.07 0.00
N LYS A 117 5.23 10.15 0.12
CA LYS A 117 4.71 11.46 0.56
C LYS A 117 3.61 12.00 -0.35
N GLN A 118 3.71 11.80 -1.67
CA GLN A 118 2.68 12.20 -2.63
C GLN A 118 1.45 11.27 -2.62
N LEU A 119 1.59 10.03 -2.16
CA LEU A 119 0.46 9.12 -1.96
C LEU A 119 -0.32 9.45 -0.68
N GLU A 120 0.39 9.83 0.39
CA GLU A 120 -0.20 10.22 1.68
C GLU A 120 -0.82 11.63 1.65
N HIS A 121 -0.40 12.49 0.73
CA HIS A 121 -0.89 13.85 0.64
C HIS A 121 -1.16 14.28 -0.80
N ILE A 122 -2.46 14.37 -1.13
CA ILE A 122 -2.94 14.93 -2.39
C ILE A 122 -3.21 16.42 -2.16
N GLN A 123 -2.61 17.27 -3.00
CA GLN A 123 -2.79 18.73 -2.90
C GLN A 123 -4.25 19.11 -3.24
N PRO A 124 -5.00 19.73 -2.31
CA PRO A 124 -6.38 20.12 -2.56
C PRO A 124 -6.45 21.22 -3.63
N GLN A 125 -7.34 21.04 -4.60
CA GLN A 125 -7.60 21.98 -5.70
C GLN A 125 -8.99 22.60 -5.55
N ASN A 126 -9.12 23.87 -5.94
CA ASN A 126 -10.40 24.58 -5.93
C ASN A 126 -11.19 24.40 -7.24
N ASN A 127 -10.50 24.00 -8.32
CA ASN A 127 -11.10 23.75 -9.63
C ASN A 127 -11.34 22.24 -9.82
N VAL A 128 -12.57 21.89 -10.22
CA VAL A 128 -13.00 20.50 -10.44
C VAL A 128 -12.13 19.80 -11.50
N VAL A 129 -11.76 20.50 -12.58
CA VAL A 129 -10.95 19.92 -13.68
C VAL A 129 -9.52 19.61 -13.21
N GLU A 130 -8.92 20.52 -12.43
CA GLU A 130 -7.59 20.33 -11.85
C GLU A 130 -7.59 19.23 -10.79
N MET A 131 -8.67 19.12 -10.00
CA MET A 131 -8.82 18.03 -9.05
C MET A 131 -8.89 16.66 -9.75
N ILE A 132 -9.68 16.54 -10.82
CA ILE A 132 -9.76 15.28 -11.60
C ILE A 132 -8.37 14.92 -12.16
N ALA A 133 -7.62 15.91 -12.68
CA ALA A 133 -6.25 15.69 -13.14
C ALA A 133 -5.31 15.25 -12.00
N ALA A 134 -5.45 15.85 -10.80
CA ALA A 134 -4.69 15.46 -9.61
C ALA A 134 -5.02 14.02 -9.16
N LEU A 135 -6.28 13.62 -9.19
CA LEU A 135 -6.72 12.25 -8.85
C LEU A 135 -6.22 11.21 -9.85
N HIS A 136 -6.27 11.50 -11.15
CA HIS A 136 -5.66 10.64 -12.17
C HIS A 136 -4.15 10.51 -11.98
N LYS A 137 -3.46 11.62 -11.68
CA LYS A 137 -2.03 11.60 -11.38
C LYS A 137 -1.74 10.76 -10.14
N TRP A 138 -2.52 10.92 -9.07
CA TRP A 138 -2.37 10.13 -7.85
C TRP A 138 -2.58 8.63 -8.10
N LYS A 139 -3.59 8.23 -8.85
CA LYS A 139 -3.78 6.82 -9.26
C LYS A 139 -2.59 6.27 -10.07
N LYS A 140 -1.99 7.07 -10.95
CA LYS A 140 -0.75 6.68 -11.66
C LYS A 140 0.43 6.49 -10.70
N LEU A 141 0.55 7.32 -9.67
CA LEU A 141 1.59 7.17 -8.66
C LEU A 141 1.44 5.86 -7.86
N ILE A 142 0.21 5.41 -7.60
CA ILE A 142 -0.04 4.11 -6.96
C ILE A 142 0.46 2.96 -7.83
N GLY A 143 0.14 2.97 -9.13
CA GLY A 143 0.66 1.98 -10.08
C GLY A 143 2.19 2.00 -10.15
N ARG A 144 2.78 3.20 -10.17
CA ARG A 144 4.24 3.39 -10.15
C ARG A 144 4.88 2.86 -8.86
N ALA A 145 4.24 3.04 -7.70
CA ALA A 145 4.72 2.49 -6.43
C ALA A 145 4.78 0.96 -6.47
N ALA A 146 3.74 0.34 -7.01
CA ALA A 146 3.65 -1.11 -7.17
C ALA A 146 4.71 -1.64 -8.13
N GLU A 147 4.93 -0.98 -9.28
CA GLU A 147 6.01 -1.32 -10.23
C GLU A 147 7.41 -1.23 -9.59
N MET A 148 7.62 -0.29 -8.67
CA MET A 148 8.90 -0.11 -7.99
C MET A 148 9.09 -1.00 -6.76
N GLY A 149 8.11 -1.85 -6.44
CA GLY A 149 8.13 -2.70 -5.23
C GLY A 149 8.15 -1.90 -3.93
N VAL A 150 7.66 -0.65 -3.94
CA VAL A 150 7.56 0.17 -2.74
C VAL A 150 6.34 -0.29 -1.95
N SER A 151 6.49 -0.50 -0.64
CA SER A 151 5.35 -0.78 0.23
C SER A 151 4.37 0.40 0.19
N LEU A 152 3.18 0.12 -0.32
CA LEU A 152 2.10 1.11 -0.39
C LEU A 152 1.65 1.49 1.03
N PRO A 153 1.29 2.76 1.27
CA PRO A 153 0.60 3.15 2.49
C PRO A 153 -0.69 2.34 2.68
N ASP A 154 -1.06 2.09 3.93
CA ASP A 154 -2.29 1.36 4.24
C ASP A 154 -3.52 2.07 3.63
N GLY A 155 -4.56 1.29 3.31
CA GLY A 155 -5.76 1.84 2.67
C GLY A 155 -6.45 2.91 3.52
N SER A 156 -6.32 2.87 4.84
CA SER A 156 -6.82 3.93 5.73
C SER A 156 -6.12 5.27 5.47
N VAL A 157 -4.79 5.26 5.28
CA VAL A 157 -3.98 6.45 5.01
C VAL A 157 -4.32 7.02 3.63
N LEU A 158 -4.46 6.15 2.62
CA LEU A 158 -4.86 6.56 1.27
C LEU A 158 -6.28 7.14 1.23
N LEU A 159 -7.20 6.59 2.04
CA LEU A 159 -8.56 7.11 2.17
C LEU A 159 -8.57 8.51 2.80
N VAL A 160 -7.81 8.72 3.88
CA VAL A 160 -7.68 10.03 4.52
C VAL A 160 -7.09 11.06 3.55
N ALA A 161 -6.08 10.69 2.76
CA ALA A 161 -5.48 11.54 1.74
C ALA A 161 -6.50 11.98 0.67
N LEU A 162 -7.33 11.04 0.21
CA LEU A 162 -8.38 11.28 -0.78
C LEU A 162 -9.50 12.18 -0.22
N GLU A 163 -9.95 11.94 1.01
CA GLU A 163 -10.98 12.73 1.67
C GLU A 163 -10.51 14.17 1.95
N ALA A 164 -9.25 14.33 2.37
CA ALA A 164 -8.65 15.64 2.57
C ALA A 164 -8.59 16.45 1.27
N ALA A 165 -8.30 15.80 0.13
CA ALA A 165 -8.22 16.46 -1.16
C ALA A 165 -9.58 17.03 -1.61
N ILE A 166 -10.63 16.23 -1.48
CA ILE A 166 -11.96 16.57 -2.02
C ILE A 166 -12.83 17.40 -1.07
N LYS A 167 -12.44 17.51 0.20
CA LYS A 167 -13.20 18.19 1.26
C LYS A 167 -13.76 19.54 0.81
N ASN A 168 -12.91 20.42 0.30
CA ASN A 168 -13.30 21.77 -0.15
C ASN A 168 -14.35 21.75 -1.27
N LEU A 169 -14.30 20.77 -2.18
CA LEU A 169 -15.25 20.63 -3.29
C LEU A 169 -16.58 20.03 -2.82
N THR A 170 -16.53 19.09 -1.87
CA THR A 170 -17.72 18.45 -1.31
C THR A 170 -18.48 19.35 -0.34
N GLU A 171 -17.81 20.23 0.40
CA GLU A 171 -18.47 21.22 1.28
C GLU A 171 -19.28 22.24 0.46
N ASN A 172 -18.81 22.55 -0.75
CA ASN A 172 -19.51 23.45 -1.67
C ASN A 172 -20.70 22.80 -2.38
N ASN A 173 -20.76 21.46 -2.46
CA ASN A 173 -21.83 20.73 -3.13
C ASN A 173 -22.34 19.55 -2.29
N LYS A 174 -23.44 19.80 -1.57
CA LYS A 174 -24.06 18.84 -0.65
C LYS A 174 -24.55 17.57 -1.34
N ASP A 175 -24.94 17.64 -2.62
CA ASP A 175 -25.43 16.48 -3.37
C ASP A 175 -24.29 15.51 -3.69
N ILE A 176 -23.13 16.04 -4.11
CA ILE A 176 -21.92 15.22 -4.29
C ILE A 176 -21.51 14.60 -2.96
N SER A 177 -21.49 15.39 -1.87
CA SER A 177 -21.14 14.90 -0.54
C SER A 177 -22.02 13.72 -0.11
N PHE A 178 -23.33 13.80 -0.35
CA PHE A 178 -24.26 12.70 -0.03
C PHE A 178 -23.96 11.43 -0.84
N LYS A 179 -23.80 11.55 -2.16
CA LYS A 179 -23.50 10.40 -3.03
C LYS A 179 -22.17 9.73 -2.70
N LEU A 180 -21.14 10.52 -2.38
CA LEU A 180 -19.85 9.98 -1.98
C LEU A 180 -19.92 9.27 -0.62
N ASN A 181 -20.69 9.80 0.35
CA ASN A 181 -20.91 9.12 1.62
C ASN A 181 -21.68 7.80 1.48
N MET A 182 -22.60 7.72 0.51
CA MET A 182 -23.28 6.46 0.15
C MET A 182 -22.28 5.44 -0.41
N ALA A 183 -21.51 5.82 -1.43
CA ALA A 183 -20.48 4.96 -2.03
C ALA A 183 -19.43 4.49 -1.01
N LYS A 184 -19.05 5.39 -0.08
CA LYS A 184 -18.14 5.06 1.03
C LYS A 184 -18.69 3.97 1.94
N SER A 185 -19.99 4.03 2.23
CA SER A 185 -20.68 3.05 3.10
C SER A 185 -20.84 1.70 2.39
N GLU A 186 -21.22 1.70 1.12
CA GLU A 186 -21.35 0.49 0.30
C GLU A 186 -20.03 -0.29 0.15
N LEU A 187 -18.92 0.44 0.03
CA LEU A 187 -17.59 -0.15 -0.10
C LEU A 187 -16.99 -0.62 1.24
N GLY A 188 -17.68 -0.43 2.36
CA GLY A 188 -17.21 -0.85 3.68
C GLY A 188 -15.95 -0.11 4.18
N LEU A 189 -15.62 1.03 3.57
CA LEU A 189 -14.41 1.81 3.86
C LEU A 189 -14.27 2.30 5.31
N PRO A 190 -15.36 2.59 6.07
CA PRO A 190 -15.25 2.97 7.49
C PRO A 190 -14.71 1.85 8.39
N TYR A 191 -14.90 0.58 8.01
CA TYR A 191 -14.58 -0.58 8.83
C TYR A 191 -13.36 -1.34 8.31
N LYS A 192 -13.15 -1.38 6.98
CA LYS A 192 -12.04 -2.09 6.36
C LYS A 192 -11.61 -1.41 5.06
N PRO A 193 -10.72 -0.40 5.12
CA PRO A 193 -10.24 0.30 3.95
C PRO A 193 -9.19 -0.57 3.21
N ALA A 194 -9.66 -1.46 2.34
CA ALA A 194 -8.79 -2.24 1.44
C ALA A 194 -8.35 -1.37 0.24
N LEU A 195 -7.13 -1.59 -0.25
CA LEU A 195 -6.58 -0.84 -1.39
C LEU A 195 -7.50 -0.84 -2.61
N SER A 196 -8.09 -1.99 -2.95
CA SER A 196 -9.02 -2.13 -4.08
C SER A 196 -10.29 -1.28 -3.88
N ALA A 197 -10.87 -1.30 -2.67
CA ALA A 197 -12.04 -0.52 -2.34
C ALA A 197 -11.76 1.00 -2.36
N VAL A 198 -10.58 1.43 -1.91
CA VAL A 198 -10.16 2.84 -1.96
C VAL A 198 -9.97 3.31 -3.41
N LEU A 199 -9.40 2.48 -4.29
CA LEU A 199 -9.27 2.79 -5.71
C LEU A 199 -10.63 2.88 -6.41
N THR A 200 -11.56 1.97 -6.10
CA THR A 200 -12.93 2.03 -6.60
C THR A 200 -13.66 3.28 -6.10
N TYR A 201 -13.43 3.69 -4.85
CA TYR A 201 -13.98 4.94 -4.32
C TYR A 201 -13.39 6.17 -5.01
N ALA A 202 -12.09 6.19 -5.30
CA ALA A 202 -11.47 7.24 -6.10
C ALA A 202 -12.11 7.35 -7.51
N ASP A 203 -12.50 6.23 -8.12
CA ASP A 203 -13.25 6.24 -9.39
C ASP A 203 -14.66 6.82 -9.25
N HIS A 204 -15.36 6.52 -8.16
CA HIS A 204 -16.65 7.15 -7.84
C HIS A 204 -16.50 8.65 -7.65
N VAL A 205 -15.44 9.09 -6.94
CA VAL A 205 -15.11 10.51 -6.77
C VAL A 205 -14.89 11.19 -8.12
N ILE A 206 -14.07 10.60 -9.00
CA ILE A 206 -13.82 11.15 -10.33
C ILE A 206 -15.12 11.24 -11.14
N ALA A 207 -15.96 10.21 -11.11
CA ALA A 207 -17.23 10.18 -11.84
C ALA A 207 -18.21 11.25 -11.36
N GLU A 208 -18.33 11.46 -10.05
CA GLU A 208 -19.21 12.50 -9.49
C GLU A 208 -18.67 13.91 -9.74
N LEU A 209 -17.35 14.11 -9.68
CA LEU A 209 -16.73 15.39 -10.06
C LEU A 209 -16.91 15.70 -11.55
N GLN A 210 -16.88 14.68 -12.43
CA GLN A 210 -17.12 14.85 -13.86
C GLN A 210 -18.55 15.34 -14.17
N GLN A 211 -19.54 14.91 -13.39
CA GLN A 211 -20.94 15.37 -13.54
C GLN A 211 -21.10 16.87 -13.23
N VAL A 212 -20.17 17.45 -12.46
CA VAL A 212 -20.20 18.84 -12.01
C VAL A 212 -19.36 19.76 -12.88
N ILE A 213 -18.62 19.20 -13.86
CA ILE A 213 -17.99 20.01 -14.90
C ILE A 213 -19.12 20.76 -15.61
N PRO A 214 -19.16 22.11 -15.55
CA PRO A 214 -20.15 22.86 -16.28
C PRO A 214 -20.01 22.50 -17.76
N PHE A 215 -21.08 21.97 -18.36
CA PHE A 215 -21.19 21.87 -19.81
C PHE A 215 -21.02 23.27 -20.37
N SER A 216 -19.80 23.60 -20.76
CA SER A 216 -19.52 24.74 -21.62
C SER A 216 -20.18 24.44 -22.96
N ASN A 217 -21.41 24.90 -23.14
CA ASN A 217 -22.03 25.04 -24.44
C ASN A 217 -21.25 26.10 -25.23
N GLN A 218 -20.09 25.75 -25.74
CA GLN A 218 -19.52 26.38 -26.93
C GLN A 218 -19.96 25.59 -28.16
N ILE A 219 -21.26 25.68 -28.45
CA ILE A 219 -21.79 25.44 -29.79
C ILE A 219 -22.53 26.72 -30.19
N ALA A 220 -21.87 27.44 -31.11
CA ALA A 220 -22.42 28.40 -32.07
C ALA A 220 -23.72 29.15 -31.72
N LYS A 221 -23.59 30.43 -31.36
CA LYS A 221 -24.59 31.45 -31.71
C LYS A 221 -23.95 32.49 -32.64
N LEU A 222 -24.17 32.28 -33.94
CA LEU A 222 -24.06 33.31 -34.98
C LEU A 222 -25.20 34.33 -34.81
N LYS A 223 -24.82 35.59 -34.57
CA LYS A 223 -25.49 36.88 -34.85
C LYS A 223 -24.64 37.90 -34.11
N GLY A 224 -24.07 38.95 -34.67
CA GLY A 224 -24.27 39.72 -35.88
C GLY A 224 -23.64 41.08 -35.55
N ALA A 225 -22.96 41.69 -36.51
CA ALA A 225 -22.07 42.84 -36.35
C ALA A 225 -22.55 43.99 -35.43
N SER A 226 -21.64 44.57 -34.63
CA SER A 226 -20.93 45.81 -34.98
C SER A 226 -20.51 46.67 -33.76
N VAL A 227 -19.33 47.30 -33.92
CA VAL A 227 -18.82 48.56 -33.34
C VAL A 227 -18.26 48.58 -31.89
N ASP A 228 -16.94 48.46 -31.81
CA ASP A 228 -16.01 49.10 -30.85
C ASP A 228 -15.94 50.64 -31.05
N PRO A 229 -15.25 51.49 -30.24
CA PRO A 229 -14.56 51.26 -28.94
C PRO A 229 -14.67 52.44 -27.92
N ARG A 230 -14.21 52.24 -26.68
CA ARG A 230 -13.13 53.04 -26.00
C ARG A 230 -13.06 52.84 -24.47
N THR A 231 -12.01 52.12 -24.04
CA THR A 231 -10.92 52.52 -23.10
C THR A 231 -11.21 53.16 -21.70
N PRO A 232 -10.25 53.20 -20.75
CA PRO A 232 -10.29 52.37 -19.54
C PRO A 232 -10.07 53.15 -18.21
N SER A 233 -10.01 52.40 -17.09
CA SER A 233 -9.28 52.69 -15.84
C SER A 233 -9.69 53.95 -15.05
N SER A 234 -9.90 53.91 -13.73
CA SER A 234 -8.86 53.62 -12.74
C SER A 234 -9.43 53.79 -11.32
N SER A 235 -8.88 52.99 -10.39
CA SER A 235 -8.59 53.28 -8.98
C SER A 235 -9.55 54.18 -8.16
N THR A 236 -10.03 53.68 -7.04
CA THR A 236 -9.45 53.96 -5.70
C THR A 236 -10.25 53.27 -4.59
N SER A 237 -9.53 52.66 -3.66
CA SER A 237 -10.01 52.25 -2.33
C SER A 237 -10.47 53.48 -1.52
N PRO A 238 -11.20 53.31 -0.40
CA PRO A 238 -10.44 53.27 0.85
C PRO A 238 -10.95 52.28 1.91
N THR A 239 -9.97 51.80 2.65
CA THR A 239 -9.99 51.18 3.98
C THR A 239 -10.85 51.90 5.03
N GLY A 240 -11.49 51.13 5.91
CA GLY A 240 -12.04 51.58 7.19
C GLY A 240 -12.26 50.42 8.18
N LYS A 241 -11.54 50.43 9.30
CA LYS A 241 -11.57 49.47 10.41
C LYS A 241 -12.80 49.67 11.31
N GLY A 242 -13.27 48.59 11.98
CA GLY A 242 -13.64 48.67 13.41
C GLY A 242 -15.04 48.22 13.86
N GLN A 243 -15.04 47.14 14.68
CA GLN A 243 -15.83 46.91 15.90
C GLN A 243 -17.32 46.52 15.89
N GLY A 244 -17.61 45.42 16.61
CA GLY A 244 -18.51 45.46 17.77
C GLY A 244 -19.93 44.90 17.61
N GLN A 245 -20.12 43.63 17.98
CA GLN A 245 -21.45 43.02 18.19
C GLN A 245 -22.24 43.77 19.27
N LYS A 246 -23.42 44.33 18.91
CA LYS A 246 -24.41 44.84 19.86
C LYS A 246 -25.50 43.78 20.13
N GLN A 247 -25.65 43.40 21.39
CA GLN A 247 -26.77 42.61 21.91
C GLN A 247 -28.07 43.44 21.85
N GLN A 248 -29.16 42.85 21.36
CA GLN A 248 -30.48 43.50 21.28
C GLN A 248 -31.25 43.36 22.61
N PRO A 249 -32.04 44.36 23.02
CA PRO A 249 -32.76 44.37 24.30
C PRO A 249 -33.94 43.37 24.35
N PRO A 250 -34.38 42.95 25.55
CA PRO A 250 -35.51 42.02 25.73
C PRO A 250 -36.86 42.67 25.44
N CYS A 251 -37.82 41.86 24.96
CA CYS A 251 -39.13 42.35 24.52
C CYS A 251 -40.01 42.79 25.69
N LYS A 252 -40.40 44.07 25.71
CA LYS A 252 -41.27 44.65 26.75
C LYS A 252 -42.67 44.03 26.82
N PHE A 253 -43.17 43.49 25.71
CA PHE A 253 -44.52 42.89 25.60
C PHE A 253 -44.52 41.37 25.80
N TRP A 254 -43.38 40.75 26.06
CA TRP A 254 -43.29 39.29 26.24
C TRP A 254 -43.87 38.83 27.60
N ALA A 255 -43.79 39.67 28.63
CA ALA A 255 -44.25 39.34 29.99
C ALA A 255 -45.60 39.99 30.39
N THR A 256 -46.36 40.53 29.42
CA THR A 256 -47.72 41.03 29.66
C THR A 256 -48.76 39.93 29.48
N ASP A 257 -49.91 40.01 30.15
CA ASP A 257 -50.97 38.98 30.13
C ASP A 257 -51.52 38.64 28.71
N GLU A 258 -51.39 39.55 27.75
CA GLU A 258 -51.75 39.30 26.33
C GLU A 258 -50.62 38.65 25.49
N GLY A 259 -49.40 38.56 26.01
CA GLY A 259 -48.21 38.08 25.31
C GLY A 259 -47.75 38.96 24.12
N CYS A 260 -46.55 38.68 23.59
CA CYS A 260 -46.04 39.41 22.43
C CYS A 260 -46.75 38.96 21.15
N ARG A 261 -47.66 39.80 20.61
CA ARG A 261 -48.43 39.52 19.37
C ARG A 261 -47.58 39.26 18.12
N ARG A 262 -46.27 39.57 18.15
CA ARG A 262 -45.33 39.34 17.03
C ARG A 262 -44.63 37.98 17.06
N GLY A 263 -44.79 37.19 18.13
CA GLY A 263 -44.29 35.82 18.22
C GLY A 263 -42.82 35.67 17.81
N ALA A 264 -42.53 34.65 16.99
CA ALA A 264 -41.18 34.32 16.49
C ALA A 264 -40.56 35.39 15.56
N ASN A 265 -41.36 36.33 15.04
CA ASN A 265 -40.89 37.43 14.19
C ASN A 265 -40.60 38.71 14.99
N CYS A 266 -40.56 38.62 16.33
CA CYS A 266 -40.22 39.75 17.19
C CYS A 266 -38.71 40.04 17.16
N LYS A 267 -38.35 41.30 16.90
CA LYS A 267 -36.95 41.80 16.84
C LYS A 267 -36.30 41.94 18.24
N PHE A 268 -36.92 41.44 19.30
CA PHE A 268 -36.46 41.56 20.68
C PHE A 268 -36.49 40.20 21.37
N THR A 269 -35.58 39.95 22.31
CA THR A 269 -35.37 38.60 22.87
C THR A 269 -36.49 38.20 23.83
N HIS A 270 -36.96 36.95 23.73
CA HIS A 270 -38.03 36.33 24.52
C HIS A 270 -37.44 35.22 25.40
N ALA A 271 -36.80 35.57 26.51
CA ALA A 271 -36.23 34.60 27.47
C ALA A 271 -36.71 34.91 28.89
N PHE A 272 -37.21 33.89 29.59
CA PHE A 272 -37.56 33.98 31.02
C PHE A 272 -36.33 33.66 31.87
N ALA A 273 -35.98 34.56 32.80
CA ALA A 273 -34.92 34.33 33.78
C ALA A 273 -35.51 33.60 35.01
N SER A 274 -35.19 32.33 35.19
CA SER A 274 -35.70 31.51 36.29
C SER A 274 -34.80 31.58 37.54
N LYS A 275 -35.42 31.81 38.71
CA LYS A 275 -34.87 31.59 40.06
C LYS A 275 -35.44 30.28 40.63
N GLU A 276 -34.58 29.52 41.32
CA GLU A 276 -34.87 28.45 42.31
C GLU A 276 -35.92 28.94 43.34
N ASP A 277 -36.74 28.17 44.06
CA ASP A 277 -36.83 26.75 44.43
C ASP A 277 -38.21 26.56 45.12
N LYS A 278 -38.87 25.39 44.97
CA LYS A 278 -39.47 24.59 46.06
C LYS A 278 -40.58 23.62 45.62
N LYS A 279 -40.48 22.42 46.22
CA LYS A 279 -41.50 21.43 46.58
C LYS A 279 -41.67 20.28 45.59
N ASP A 280 -41.05 19.13 45.90
CA ASP A 280 -41.80 17.96 46.36
C ASP A 280 -40.89 16.90 47.00
N GLN A 281 -41.30 16.44 48.18
CA GLN A 281 -40.69 15.39 48.98
C GLN A 281 -41.47 14.08 48.77
N SER A 282 -40.78 12.98 48.47
CA SER A 282 -40.83 11.74 49.27
C SER A 282 -39.88 10.70 48.68
N ASN A 283 -38.91 10.23 49.48
CA ASN A 283 -37.94 9.13 49.30
C ASN A 283 -36.45 9.50 49.42
N THR A 284 -36.11 10.45 50.30
CA THR A 284 -34.71 10.89 50.53
C THR A 284 -34.29 10.83 52.01
N GLY A 285 -34.81 9.87 52.77
CA GLY A 285 -34.32 9.61 54.15
C GLY A 285 -33.04 8.77 54.14
N GLU A 286 -33.09 7.60 53.52
CA GLU A 286 -32.00 6.61 53.57
C GLU A 286 -30.76 7.03 52.78
N ILE A 287 -30.95 7.72 51.65
CA ILE A 287 -29.84 8.24 50.83
C ILE A 287 -29.14 9.40 51.54
N ARG A 288 -29.87 10.18 52.35
CA ARG A 288 -29.31 11.33 53.06
C ARG A 288 -28.43 10.89 54.23
N ASP A 289 -28.87 9.90 55.00
CA ASP A 289 -28.07 9.35 56.10
C ASP A 289 -26.79 8.67 55.58
N LEU A 290 -26.85 8.00 54.44
CA LEU A 290 -25.67 7.42 53.80
C LEU A 290 -24.73 8.51 53.27
N ALA A 291 -25.28 9.58 52.67
CA ALA A 291 -24.49 10.73 52.19
C ALA A 291 -23.83 11.52 53.35
N GLU A 292 -24.53 11.66 54.49
CA GLU A 292 -24.00 12.30 55.69
C GLU A 292 -22.88 11.46 56.33
N GLN A 293 -23.02 10.12 56.35
CA GLN A 293 -21.95 9.22 56.80
C GLN A 293 -20.72 9.25 55.88
N PHE A 294 -20.92 9.32 54.56
CA PHE A 294 -19.83 9.48 53.59
C PHE A 294 -19.13 10.84 53.72
N LEU A 295 -19.88 11.92 53.89
CA LEU A 295 -19.33 13.27 54.12
C LEU A 295 -18.58 13.38 55.45
N ALA A 296 -19.03 12.70 56.50
CA ALA A 296 -18.32 12.64 57.79
C ALA A 296 -16.98 11.89 57.67
N LYS A 297 -16.92 10.82 56.86
CA LYS A 297 -15.67 10.10 56.54
C LYS A 297 -14.69 10.96 55.75
N ILE A 298 -15.19 11.73 54.77
CA ILE A 298 -14.38 12.67 53.98
C ILE A 298 -13.85 13.82 54.86
N LYS A 299 -14.67 14.36 55.76
CA LYS A 299 -14.25 15.41 56.71
C LYS A 299 -13.17 14.94 57.71
N ARG A 300 -13.09 13.63 58.01
CA ARG A 300 -12.02 13.05 58.83
C ARG A 300 -10.71 12.80 58.07
N LEU A 301 -10.76 12.68 56.74
CA LEU A 301 -9.58 12.52 55.88
C LEU A 301 -8.99 13.87 55.44
N ALA A 302 -9.81 14.92 55.37
CA ALA A 302 -9.39 16.28 55.04
C ALA A 302 -8.20 16.83 55.88
N PRO A 303 -8.11 16.64 57.22
CA PRO A 303 -6.99 17.15 58.01
C PRO A 303 -5.66 16.41 57.77
N MET A 304 -5.68 15.15 57.30
CA MET A 304 -4.44 14.47 56.90
C MET A 304 -3.93 14.98 55.55
N GLN A 305 -4.85 15.34 54.65
CA GLN A 305 -4.53 15.86 53.32
C GLN A 305 -4.00 17.29 53.39
N THR A 306 -4.55 18.14 54.27
CA THR A 306 -4.00 19.48 54.53
C THR A 306 -2.65 19.44 55.24
N GLN A 307 -2.37 18.44 56.08
CA GLN A 307 -1.04 18.22 56.66
C GLN A 307 0.00 17.83 55.59
N THR A 308 -0.36 16.96 54.65
CA THR A 308 0.54 16.62 53.52
C THR A 308 0.73 17.80 52.58
N ASP A 309 -0.32 18.59 52.32
CA ASP A 309 -0.23 19.76 51.45
C ASP A 309 0.63 20.86 52.08
N ASN A 310 0.52 21.08 53.39
CA ASN A 310 1.37 22.04 54.11
C ASN A 310 2.83 21.57 54.18
N ALA A 311 3.09 20.26 54.37
CA ALA A 311 4.44 19.71 54.34
C ALA A 311 5.09 19.81 52.94
N VAL A 312 4.29 19.66 51.87
CA VAL A 312 4.74 19.87 50.49
C VAL A 312 5.04 21.35 50.21
N VAL A 313 4.21 22.26 50.73
CA VAL A 313 4.44 23.71 50.62
C VAL A 313 5.69 24.15 51.39
N ASP A 314 5.94 23.61 52.59
CA ASP A 314 7.16 23.87 53.36
C ASP A 314 8.41 23.31 52.65
N LEU A 315 8.31 22.12 52.06
CA LEU A 315 9.39 21.55 51.25
C LEU A 315 9.65 22.37 49.98
N GLU A 316 8.60 22.90 49.35
CA GLU A 316 8.67 23.79 48.18
C GLU A 316 9.32 25.14 48.53
N LEU A 317 8.99 25.71 49.70
CA LEU A 317 9.62 26.93 50.24
C LEU A 317 11.10 26.71 50.58
N LEU A 318 11.43 25.54 51.13
CA LEU A 318 12.81 25.18 51.46
C LEU A 318 13.67 25.00 50.19
N LEU A 319 13.11 24.41 49.13
CA LEU A 319 13.76 24.28 47.82
C LEU A 319 13.93 25.63 47.11
N ARG A 320 12.95 26.55 47.23
CA ARG A 320 13.08 27.94 46.73
C ARG A 320 14.18 28.71 47.43
N SER A 321 14.38 28.49 48.73
CA SER A 321 15.43 29.17 49.51
C SER A 321 16.86 28.72 49.12
N GLN A 322 17.01 27.57 48.47
CA GLN A 322 18.28 27.04 47.97
C GLN A 322 18.57 27.36 46.49
N GLY A 323 17.75 28.19 45.83
CA GLY A 323 18.05 28.72 44.49
C GLY A 323 17.59 27.85 43.30
N PHE A 324 16.67 26.91 43.51
CA PHE A 324 16.00 26.19 42.42
C PHE A 324 14.91 27.06 41.77
N SER A 325 14.95 27.25 40.44
CA SER A 325 13.94 28.03 39.70
C SER A 325 12.68 27.19 39.42
N GLU A 326 11.50 27.83 39.36
CA GLU A 326 10.17 27.19 39.15
C GLU A 326 10.04 26.38 37.83
N SER A 327 11.04 26.45 36.93
CA SER A 327 11.08 25.72 35.66
C SER A 327 12.01 24.50 35.65
N GLN A 328 12.81 24.27 36.71
CA GLN A 328 13.59 23.05 36.87
C GLN A 328 12.67 21.93 37.40
N GLY A 329 12.53 20.84 36.65
CA GLY A 329 11.72 19.69 37.07
C GLY A 329 10.34 19.56 36.42
N MET A 330 10.07 20.27 35.32
CA MET A 330 8.82 20.12 34.54
C MET A 330 9.10 19.62 33.13
N ALA A 331 8.30 18.65 32.68
CA ALA A 331 8.35 18.07 31.35
C ALA A 331 7.21 18.60 30.48
N LEU A 332 7.51 18.85 29.20
CA LEU A 332 6.55 19.35 28.21
C LEU A 332 5.71 18.19 27.64
N LEU A 333 4.39 18.38 27.59
CA LEU A 333 3.49 17.50 26.86
C LEU A 333 3.28 18.08 25.45
N ASP A 334 3.87 17.45 24.44
CA ASP A 334 3.91 17.98 23.08
C ASP A 334 3.11 17.11 22.10
N SER A 335 2.17 17.71 21.38
CA SER A 335 1.43 17.05 20.29
C SER A 335 2.23 16.97 18.98
N GLY A 336 3.25 17.81 18.81
CA GLY A 336 4.09 17.85 17.61
C GLY A 336 5.33 16.95 17.69
N ALA A 337 5.69 16.47 18.87
CA ALA A 337 6.80 15.54 19.04
C ALA A 337 6.41 14.13 18.56
N SER A 338 7.34 13.45 17.87
CA SER A 338 7.15 12.05 17.45
C SER A 338 7.85 11.04 18.37
N HIS A 339 8.86 11.48 19.12
CA HIS A 339 9.68 10.63 20.00
C HIS A 339 9.88 11.31 21.35
N PRO A 340 9.95 10.55 22.46
CA PRO A 340 10.30 11.12 23.76
C PRO A 340 11.70 11.70 23.76
N PHE A 341 11.91 12.74 24.55
CA PHE A 341 13.21 13.40 24.69
C PHE A 341 13.52 13.62 26.16
N ARG A 342 14.73 13.21 26.59
CA ARG A 342 15.22 13.40 27.96
C ARG A 342 16.74 13.40 28.00
N VAL A 343 17.31 13.71 29.17
CA VAL A 343 18.73 13.48 29.45
C VAL A 343 19.06 11.97 29.54
N PRO A 344 20.29 11.54 29.17
CA PRO A 344 20.74 10.17 29.38
C PRO A 344 20.70 9.76 30.87
N LYS A 345 20.29 8.52 31.17
CA LYS A 345 20.29 7.96 32.53
C LYS A 345 21.71 7.68 33.03
N SER A 346 22.61 7.32 32.12
CA SER A 346 24.01 6.99 32.43
C SER A 346 24.94 7.31 31.27
N LEU A 347 26.25 7.34 31.55
CA LEU A 347 27.28 7.49 30.52
C LEU A 347 27.27 6.33 29.52
N GLU A 348 26.91 5.12 29.98
CA GLU A 348 26.80 3.91 29.15
C GLU A 348 25.63 3.97 28.16
N GLU A 349 24.47 4.52 28.57
CA GLU A 349 23.35 4.77 27.64
C GLU A 349 23.76 5.78 26.56
N ARG A 350 24.57 6.77 26.94
CA ARG A 350 25.08 7.79 26.01
C ARG A 350 26.05 7.20 24.99
N THR A 351 26.90 6.25 25.38
CA THR A 351 27.87 5.64 24.45
C THR A 351 27.23 4.58 23.55
N SER A 352 26.30 3.79 24.07
CA SER A 352 25.61 2.71 23.33
C SER A 352 24.50 3.19 22.38
N SER A 353 24.03 4.43 22.54
CA SER A 353 22.97 5.02 21.70
C SER A 353 23.44 5.41 20.29
N ARG A 354 22.55 5.21 19.31
CA ARG A 354 22.81 5.48 17.88
C ARG A 354 22.57 6.95 17.55
N ARG A 355 23.41 7.55 16.69
CA ARG A 355 23.13 8.88 16.14
C ARG A 355 22.05 8.82 15.07
N VAL A 356 21.07 9.70 15.18
CA VAL A 356 19.97 9.89 14.23
C VAL A 356 19.81 11.36 13.88
N GLN A 357 19.38 11.64 12.66
CA GLN A 357 19.05 13.00 12.22
C GLN A 357 17.56 13.25 12.47
N VAL A 358 17.25 14.33 13.18
CA VAL A 358 15.87 14.73 13.51
C VAL A 358 15.61 16.15 13.01
N GLN A 359 14.39 16.39 12.54
CA GLN A 359 13.97 17.71 12.09
C GLN A 359 13.27 18.44 13.25
N LEU A 360 13.80 19.59 13.63
CA LEU A 360 13.19 20.48 14.61
C LEU A 360 11.97 21.19 14.02
N ALA A 361 11.13 21.74 14.89
CA ALA A 361 9.94 22.51 14.50
C ALA A 361 10.28 23.75 13.65
N ASP A 362 11.52 24.28 13.73
CA ASP A 362 12.02 25.37 12.89
C ASP A 362 12.49 24.92 11.50
N GLY A 363 12.35 23.63 11.18
CA GLY A 363 12.74 23.01 9.92
C GLY A 363 14.21 22.60 9.84
N LYS A 364 15.05 22.95 10.83
CA LYS A 364 16.47 22.57 10.84
C LYS A 364 16.64 21.09 11.18
N THR A 365 17.62 20.46 10.53
CA THR A 365 18.00 19.09 10.85
C THR A 365 19.17 19.09 11.83
N ILE A 366 19.01 18.45 12.98
CA ILE A 366 20.07 18.26 13.98
C ILE A 366 20.35 16.78 14.17
N SER A 367 21.58 16.44 14.58
CA SER A 367 21.92 15.08 14.95
C SER A 367 21.75 14.91 16.46
N LEU A 368 20.88 13.99 16.88
CA LEU A 368 20.73 13.58 18.27
C LEU A 368 21.08 12.10 18.43
N ARG A 369 21.18 11.62 19.67
CA ARG A 369 21.32 10.19 19.98
C ARG A 369 19.96 9.59 20.31
N GLN A 370 19.74 8.35 19.93
CA GLN A 370 18.53 7.58 20.22
C GLN A 370 18.90 6.26 20.89
N ASN A 371 18.21 5.92 21.98
CA ASN A 371 18.37 4.61 22.63
C ASN A 371 17.58 3.51 21.90
N SER A 372 17.74 2.26 22.36
CA SER A 372 17.06 1.10 21.78
C SER A 372 15.54 1.11 21.93
N GLY A 373 15.01 1.86 22.92
CA GLY A 373 13.57 2.07 23.11
C GLY A 373 12.98 3.22 22.29
N GLY A 374 13.78 3.87 21.44
CA GLY A 374 13.32 4.93 20.55
C GLY A 374 13.32 6.34 21.16
N THR A 375 13.77 6.52 22.41
CA THR A 375 13.89 7.82 23.08
C THR A 375 15.11 8.60 22.60
N LEU A 376 14.92 9.89 22.30
CA LEU A 376 15.98 10.84 21.94
C LEU A 376 16.67 11.38 23.20
N LEU A 377 17.99 11.51 23.13
CA LEU A 377 18.83 11.88 24.26
C LEU A 377 19.45 13.26 24.05
N ALA A 378 19.36 14.12 25.07
CA ALA A 378 19.98 15.44 25.11
C ALA A 378 21.52 15.34 25.15
N GLU A 379 22.20 16.29 24.50
CA GLU A 379 23.68 16.35 24.52
C GLU A 379 24.23 17.10 25.75
N THR A 380 23.41 17.96 26.37
CA THR A 380 23.75 18.76 27.57
C THR A 380 22.81 18.42 28.73
N GLU A 381 23.30 18.57 29.96
CA GLU A 381 22.53 18.31 31.20
C GLU A 381 21.43 19.35 31.48
N GLN A 382 21.34 20.39 30.66
CA GLN A 382 20.31 21.44 30.73
C GLN A 382 19.15 21.20 29.74
N GLY A 383 19.08 20.02 29.12
CA GLY A 383 18.01 19.65 28.20
C GLY A 383 16.70 19.34 28.94
N GLY A 384 15.63 20.07 28.63
CA GLY A 384 14.30 19.79 29.19
C GLY A 384 13.72 18.45 28.69
N THR A 385 12.81 17.88 29.46
CA THR A 385 12.14 16.61 29.12
C THR A 385 10.88 16.86 28.28
N ILE A 386 10.69 16.13 27.18
CA ILE A 386 9.51 16.21 26.29
C ILE A 386 8.86 14.83 26.17
N LEU A 387 7.54 14.82 26.37
CA LEU A 387 6.71 13.63 26.30
C LEU A 387 5.66 13.78 25.17
N PRO A 388 5.72 12.92 24.13
CA PRO A 388 4.81 13.01 22.99
C PRO A 388 3.40 12.57 23.37
N LEU A 389 2.42 13.43 23.14
CA LEU A 389 1.01 13.09 23.37
C LEU A 389 0.54 11.95 22.47
N GLY A 390 1.04 11.89 21.22
CA GLY A 390 0.72 10.81 20.29
C GLY A 390 1.14 9.43 20.82
N SER A 391 2.35 9.32 21.37
CA SER A 391 2.88 8.06 21.92
C SER A 391 2.15 7.63 23.19
N LEU A 392 1.69 8.57 24.03
CA LEU A 392 0.89 8.24 25.21
C LEU A 392 -0.46 7.60 24.82
N VAL A 393 -1.11 8.09 23.77
CA VAL A 393 -2.38 7.53 23.30
C VAL A 393 -2.15 6.20 22.59
N SER A 394 -1.20 6.14 21.66
CA SER A 394 -1.01 4.96 20.81
C SER A 394 -0.34 3.77 21.51
N SER A 395 0.65 4.03 22.36
CA SER A 395 1.45 2.97 23.01
C SER A 395 1.00 2.67 24.45
N LEU A 396 0.57 3.69 25.22
CA LEU A 396 0.11 3.50 26.62
C LEU A 396 -1.42 3.51 26.77
N GLY A 397 -2.17 3.80 25.71
CA GLY A 397 -3.64 3.81 25.75
C GLY A 397 -4.24 4.94 26.59
N CYS A 398 -3.53 6.06 26.75
CA CYS A 398 -4.02 7.20 27.51
C CYS A 398 -5.20 7.90 26.81
N GLU A 399 -6.18 8.36 27.58
CA GLU A 399 -7.28 9.20 27.10
C GLU A 399 -6.95 10.69 27.32
N LEU A 400 -7.18 11.52 26.31
CA LEU A 400 -6.95 12.97 26.36
C LEU A 400 -8.29 13.70 26.39
N GLN A 401 -8.46 14.62 27.34
CA GLN A 401 -9.63 15.49 27.43
C GLN A 401 -9.21 16.95 27.63
N TRP A 402 -9.72 17.86 26.80
CA TRP A 402 -9.47 19.29 26.96
C TRP A 402 -10.62 20.00 27.68
N SER A 403 -10.32 20.76 28.73
CA SER A 403 -11.32 21.52 29.49
C SER A 403 -10.97 23.01 29.60
N ARG A 404 -11.94 23.89 29.39
CA ARG A 404 -11.75 25.35 29.52
C ARG A 404 -11.29 25.80 30.92
N LYS A 405 -11.70 25.09 31.97
CA LYS A 405 -11.37 25.45 33.37
C LYS A 405 -10.11 24.76 33.89
N ARG A 406 -9.75 23.61 33.35
CA ARG A 406 -8.71 22.72 33.89
C ARG A 406 -7.58 22.37 32.90
N GLY A 407 -7.63 22.89 31.68
CA GLY A 407 -6.61 22.62 30.65
C GLY A 407 -6.67 21.21 30.06
N LEU A 408 -5.52 20.73 29.57
CA LEU A 408 -5.33 19.37 29.10
C LEU A 408 -5.39 18.40 30.29
N GLN A 409 -6.27 17.41 30.23
CA GLN A 409 -6.34 16.29 31.17
C GLN A 409 -5.92 15.02 30.45
N VAL A 410 -4.96 14.30 31.03
CA VAL A 410 -4.48 13.02 30.51
C VAL A 410 -4.84 11.93 31.51
N ARG A 411 -5.62 10.94 31.09
CA ARG A 411 -5.99 9.80 31.92
C ARG A 411 -5.24 8.56 31.44
N HIS A 412 -4.35 8.06 32.28
CA HIS A 412 -3.61 6.82 32.06
C HIS A 412 -4.45 5.62 32.53
N PRO A 413 -4.49 4.49 31.80
CA PRO A 413 -5.28 3.31 32.18
C PRO A 413 -4.93 2.76 33.57
N ARG A 414 -3.63 2.68 33.88
CA ARG A 414 -3.10 2.23 35.19
C ARG A 414 -3.04 3.33 36.27
N HIS A 415 -2.48 4.51 35.95
CA HIS A 415 -2.21 5.56 36.93
C HIS A 415 -3.37 6.54 37.16
N GLY A 416 -4.46 6.43 36.39
CA GLY A 416 -5.59 7.34 36.51
C GLY A 416 -5.30 8.74 35.94
N LEU A 417 -5.87 9.77 36.53
CA LEU A 417 -5.71 11.15 36.05
C LEU A 417 -4.31 11.67 36.38
N LEU A 418 -3.53 11.99 35.35
CA LEU A 418 -2.19 12.57 35.50
C LEU A 418 -2.28 14.06 35.91
N PRO A 419 -1.45 14.53 36.85
CA PRO A 419 -1.51 15.89 37.38
C PRO A 419 -0.83 16.89 36.43
N THR A 420 -1.53 17.21 35.34
CA THR A 420 -1.09 18.22 34.37
C THR A 420 -1.28 19.64 34.89
N LYS A 421 -0.32 20.52 34.58
CA LYS A 421 -0.41 21.97 34.83
C LYS A 421 -0.25 22.73 33.52
N LEU A 422 -0.89 23.88 33.40
CA LEU A 422 -0.65 24.82 32.31
C LEU A 422 0.35 25.87 32.81
N VAL A 423 1.56 25.86 32.25
CA VAL A 423 2.53 26.94 32.42
C VAL A 423 2.48 27.76 31.13
N GLY A 424 1.93 28.98 31.22
CA GLY A 424 1.53 29.73 30.03
C GLY A 424 0.42 29.01 29.25
N ASN A 425 0.66 28.75 27.96
CA ASN A 425 -0.25 27.99 27.08
C ASN A 425 0.22 26.56 26.81
N THR A 426 1.30 26.12 27.46
CA THR A 426 1.90 24.80 27.26
C THR A 426 1.54 23.86 28.40
N PRO A 427 0.92 22.70 28.12
CA PRO A 427 0.65 21.71 29.14
C PRO A 427 1.96 21.04 29.56
N VAL A 428 2.19 20.95 30.87
CA VAL A 428 3.38 20.35 31.46
C VAL A 428 3.00 19.35 32.56
N LEU A 429 3.92 18.43 32.82
CA LEU A 429 3.84 17.40 33.86
C LEU A 429 5.11 17.49 34.72
N ARG A 430 5.10 16.93 35.94
CA ARG A 430 6.34 16.81 36.72
C ARG A 430 7.34 15.92 35.98
N GLU A 431 8.60 16.31 35.99
CA GLU A 431 9.65 15.58 35.27
C GLU A 431 9.81 14.13 35.77
N ALA A 432 9.72 13.89 37.08
CA ALA A 432 9.76 12.54 37.64
C ALA A 432 8.65 11.62 37.07
N GLU A 433 7.43 12.14 36.96
CA GLU A 433 6.30 11.40 36.40
C GLU A 433 6.47 11.19 34.89
N ALA A 434 7.03 12.18 34.19
CA ALA A 434 7.28 12.08 32.76
C ALA A 434 8.37 11.05 32.46
N LEU A 435 9.45 11.02 33.24
CA LEU A 435 10.51 10.02 33.12
C LEU A 435 9.99 8.60 33.36
N GLN A 436 9.03 8.42 34.28
CA GLN A 436 8.35 7.14 34.47
C GLN A 436 7.56 6.74 33.22
N LEU A 437 6.78 7.66 32.65
CA LEU A 437 6.02 7.40 31.41
C LEU A 437 6.93 7.13 30.21
N ILE A 438 8.09 7.78 30.13
CA ILE A 438 9.11 7.47 29.11
C ILE A 438 9.65 6.06 29.31
N SER A 439 9.90 5.64 30.55
CA SER A 439 10.35 4.28 30.85
C SER A 439 9.31 3.23 30.43
N ASP A 440 8.03 3.48 30.71
CA ASP A 440 6.93 2.62 30.30
C ASP A 440 6.83 2.53 28.76
N LEU A 441 7.02 3.65 28.05
CA LEU A 441 7.06 3.68 26.58
C LEU A 441 8.26 2.89 26.02
N GLU A 442 9.44 3.04 26.61
CA GLU A 442 10.65 2.31 26.23
C GLU A 442 10.46 0.80 26.38
N GLU A 443 9.82 0.36 27.47
CA GLU A 443 9.56 -1.05 27.74
C GLU A 443 8.58 -1.67 26.72
N VAL A 444 7.48 -0.97 26.41
CA VAL A 444 6.51 -1.42 25.39
C VAL A 444 7.18 -1.59 24.03
N GLU A 445 8.03 -0.64 23.63
CA GLU A 445 8.70 -0.71 22.33
C GLU A 445 9.77 -1.82 22.28
N LEU A 446 10.53 -2.00 23.37
CA LEU A 446 11.47 -3.11 23.49
C LEU A 446 10.77 -4.48 23.44
N GLN A 447 9.58 -4.61 24.03
CA GLN A 447 8.80 -5.85 23.96
C GLN A 447 8.34 -6.13 22.53
N LYS A 448 7.87 -5.12 21.78
CA LYS A 448 7.52 -5.28 20.36
C LYS A 448 8.72 -5.72 19.53
N LEU A 449 9.88 -5.10 19.73
CA LEU A 449 11.11 -5.47 19.01
C LEU A 449 11.55 -6.91 19.33
N LYS A 450 11.44 -7.34 20.60
CA LYS A 450 11.71 -8.73 20.99
C LYS A 450 10.71 -9.72 20.38
N ALA A 451 9.43 -9.38 20.34
CA ALA A 451 8.39 -10.21 19.70
C ALA A 451 8.66 -10.39 18.19
N GLN A 452 8.99 -9.32 17.48
CA GLN A 452 9.34 -9.39 16.06
C GLN A 452 10.62 -10.18 15.80
N THR A 453 11.63 -10.03 16.68
CA THR A 453 12.89 -10.78 16.56
C THR A 453 12.67 -12.27 16.83
N THR A 454 11.88 -12.62 17.84
CA THR A 454 11.54 -14.03 18.13
C THR A 454 10.68 -14.64 17.04
N GLU A 455 9.74 -13.92 16.45
CA GLU A 455 9.00 -14.39 15.27
C GLU A 455 9.91 -14.60 14.06
N GLY A 456 10.85 -13.69 13.81
CA GLY A 456 11.86 -13.83 12.76
C GLY A 456 12.82 -15.01 12.98
N VAL A 457 13.20 -15.24 14.24
CA VAL A 457 14.05 -16.38 14.64
C VAL A 457 13.27 -17.69 14.59
N ILE A 458 12.01 -17.73 15.04
CA ILE A 458 11.13 -18.92 14.91
C ILE A 458 10.91 -19.24 13.43
N LYS A 459 10.68 -18.23 12.59
CA LYS A 459 10.53 -18.42 11.14
C LYS A 459 11.82 -18.92 10.47
N ALA A 460 12.99 -18.54 11.00
CA ALA A 460 14.29 -19.04 10.56
C ALA A 460 14.62 -20.43 11.12
N LEU A 461 14.11 -20.79 12.30
CA LEU A 461 14.30 -22.10 12.93
C LEU A 461 13.29 -23.15 12.44
N VAL A 462 12.14 -22.73 11.90
CA VAL A 462 11.16 -23.62 11.25
C VAL A 462 11.62 -24.03 9.84
N THR A 463 12.59 -23.32 9.27
CA THR A 463 13.24 -23.69 8.00
C THR A 463 14.59 -24.35 8.26
N ASP A 464 14.60 -25.58 8.77
CA ASP A 464 15.55 -26.59 8.30
C ASP A 464 15.18 -28.01 8.78
N GLU A 465 15.54 -28.99 7.94
CA GLU A 465 15.47 -30.46 8.11
C GLU A 465 14.35 -31.23 7.39
N THR A 466 14.00 -30.82 6.17
CA THR A 466 14.13 -31.74 5.03
C THR A 466 14.76 -30.96 3.86
N PRO A 467 15.72 -31.53 3.10
CA PRO A 467 16.05 -30.95 1.81
C PRO A 467 14.76 -30.94 1.00
N THR A 468 14.24 -29.75 0.67
CA THR A 468 13.04 -29.64 -0.17
C THR A 468 13.41 -30.22 -1.53
N THR A 469 12.96 -31.44 -1.77
CA THR A 469 13.09 -32.12 -3.05
C THR A 469 12.16 -31.48 -4.07
N TRP A 470 12.37 -31.80 -5.34
CA TRP A 470 11.42 -31.43 -6.40
C TRP A 470 9.97 -31.87 -6.09
N LEU A 471 9.78 -32.97 -5.33
CA LEU A 471 8.46 -33.45 -4.89
C LEU A 471 7.79 -32.46 -3.93
N ASP A 472 8.53 -31.92 -2.96
CA ASP A 472 7.98 -30.95 -2.00
C ASP A 472 7.50 -29.67 -2.71
N HIS A 473 8.25 -29.23 -3.73
CA HIS A 473 7.85 -28.11 -4.58
C HIS A 473 6.62 -28.41 -5.43
N LEU A 474 6.47 -29.66 -5.89
CA LEU A 474 5.29 -30.10 -6.62
C LEU A 474 4.06 -30.14 -5.71
N GLU A 475 4.18 -30.69 -4.50
CA GLU A 475 3.09 -30.72 -3.51
C GLU A 475 2.67 -29.30 -3.09
N GLU A 476 3.63 -28.40 -2.87
CA GLU A 476 3.34 -26.98 -2.61
C GLU A 476 2.58 -26.34 -3.80
N PHE A 477 2.90 -26.72 -5.03
CA PHE A 477 2.18 -26.25 -6.21
C PHE A 477 0.73 -26.77 -6.22
N VAL A 478 0.51 -28.05 -5.98
CA VAL A 478 -0.84 -28.64 -5.98
C VAL A 478 -1.70 -28.01 -4.88
N ALA A 479 -1.11 -27.68 -3.72
CA ALA A 479 -1.83 -27.00 -2.65
C ALA A 479 -2.10 -25.50 -2.94
N THR A 480 -1.16 -24.79 -3.57
CA THR A 480 -1.20 -23.32 -3.64
C THR A 480 -1.45 -22.72 -5.03
N GLY A 481 -1.20 -23.48 -6.09
CA GLY A 481 -1.22 -23.05 -7.49
C GLY A 481 -0.11 -22.08 -7.90
N LYS A 482 0.89 -21.82 -7.04
CA LYS A 482 1.92 -20.79 -7.30
C LYS A 482 2.93 -21.25 -8.35
N ARG A 483 3.13 -20.45 -9.39
CA ARG A 483 4.13 -20.71 -10.45
C ARG A 483 5.55 -20.84 -9.90
N ALA A 484 5.88 -20.10 -8.85
CA ALA A 484 7.20 -20.15 -8.22
C ALA A 484 7.59 -21.57 -7.72
N CYS A 485 6.61 -22.40 -7.36
CA CYS A 485 6.82 -23.77 -6.92
C CYS A 485 7.24 -24.67 -8.09
N LEU A 486 6.47 -24.66 -9.20
CA LEU A 486 6.84 -25.40 -10.42
C LEU A 486 8.15 -24.90 -11.02
N ARG A 487 8.43 -23.59 -10.97
CA ARG A 487 9.71 -23.03 -11.40
C ARG A 487 10.88 -23.64 -10.61
N ARG A 488 10.75 -23.76 -9.29
CA ARG A 488 11.77 -24.39 -8.43
C ARG A 488 11.94 -25.87 -8.78
N MET A 489 10.84 -26.60 -8.92
CA MET A 489 10.84 -28.01 -9.35
C MET A 489 11.54 -28.21 -10.71
N LEU A 490 11.23 -27.39 -11.72
CA LEU A 490 11.80 -27.51 -13.08
C LEU A 490 13.28 -27.15 -13.16
N MET A 491 13.81 -26.46 -12.15
CA MET A 491 15.22 -26.08 -12.03
C MET A 491 16.01 -27.06 -11.14
N ASP A 492 15.35 -28.03 -10.52
CA ASP A 492 15.98 -29.04 -9.67
C ASP A 492 16.69 -30.09 -10.54
N ASP A 493 17.90 -30.46 -10.13
CA ASP A 493 18.72 -31.45 -10.83
C ASP A 493 18.21 -32.88 -10.68
N GLU A 494 17.42 -33.19 -9.66
CA GLU A 494 16.84 -34.52 -9.45
C GLU A 494 15.42 -34.64 -10.06
N ALA A 495 14.89 -33.57 -10.64
CA ALA A 495 13.56 -33.60 -11.24
C ALA A 495 13.53 -34.44 -12.54
N PRO A 496 12.47 -35.26 -12.75
CA PRO A 496 12.29 -36.05 -13.98
C PRO A 496 12.20 -35.19 -15.25
N ILE A 497 11.80 -33.93 -15.10
CA ILE A 497 11.71 -32.93 -16.16
C ILE A 497 12.45 -31.66 -15.76
N LYS A 498 13.33 -31.20 -16.65
CA LYS A 498 14.13 -29.99 -16.44
C LYS A 498 13.84 -28.94 -17.49
N ALA A 499 13.89 -27.68 -17.07
CA ALA A 499 13.89 -26.53 -17.97
C ALA A 499 15.14 -25.69 -17.68
N ALA A 500 16.02 -25.59 -18.67
CA ALA A 500 17.34 -24.97 -18.46
C ALA A 500 17.30 -23.43 -18.49
N THR A 501 16.22 -22.85 -19.04
CA THR A 501 16.07 -21.40 -19.17
C THR A 501 14.69 -20.94 -18.69
N GLU A 502 14.58 -19.65 -18.33
CA GLU A 502 13.30 -19.07 -17.89
C GLU A 502 12.27 -19.04 -19.03
N GLU A 503 12.73 -18.98 -20.29
CA GLU A 503 11.88 -19.07 -21.47
C GLU A 503 11.24 -20.45 -21.61
N GLU A 504 12.00 -21.53 -21.38
CA GLU A 504 11.44 -22.89 -21.38
C GLU A 504 10.39 -23.06 -20.28
N ILE A 505 10.64 -22.49 -19.09
CA ILE A 505 9.68 -22.50 -17.97
C ILE A 505 8.41 -21.74 -18.37
N ALA A 506 8.55 -20.54 -18.95
CA ALA A 506 7.40 -19.75 -19.40
C ALA A 506 6.59 -20.49 -20.48
N VAL A 507 7.23 -21.26 -21.36
CA VAL A 507 6.55 -22.10 -22.35
C VAL A 507 5.77 -23.22 -21.66
N LEU A 508 6.31 -23.87 -20.63
CA LEU A 508 5.69 -25.01 -19.95
C LEU A 508 4.54 -24.63 -19.00
N VAL A 509 4.72 -23.60 -18.17
CA VAL A 509 3.79 -23.23 -17.08
C VAL A 509 3.19 -21.83 -17.20
N GLY A 510 3.58 -21.07 -18.22
CA GLY A 510 3.10 -19.70 -18.45
C GLY A 510 3.83 -18.63 -17.64
N VAL A 511 3.34 -17.40 -17.76
CA VAL A 511 3.90 -16.19 -17.13
C VAL A 511 3.11 -15.76 -15.88
N GLU A 512 1.89 -16.28 -15.72
CA GLU A 512 1.03 -15.93 -14.59
C GLU A 512 1.64 -16.40 -13.26
N GLU A 513 1.65 -15.54 -12.23
CA GLU A 513 2.25 -15.85 -10.94
C GLU A 513 1.61 -17.05 -10.23
N LYS A 514 0.33 -17.30 -10.50
CA LYS A 514 -0.45 -18.37 -9.87
C LYS A 514 -1.63 -18.79 -10.75
N ILE A 515 -1.88 -20.10 -10.80
CA ILE A 515 -3.13 -20.68 -11.29
C ILE A 515 -4.15 -20.74 -10.14
N LEU A 516 -5.39 -20.38 -10.40
CA LEU A 516 -6.46 -20.46 -9.41
C LEU A 516 -7.09 -21.86 -9.48
N LEU A 517 -7.09 -22.58 -8.36
CA LEU A 517 -7.55 -23.96 -8.28
C LEU A 517 -9.03 -24.11 -7.92
N SER A 518 -9.78 -23.00 -7.84
CA SER A 518 -11.21 -23.03 -7.49
C SER A 518 -12.09 -23.51 -8.66
N ASP A 519 -13.31 -23.93 -8.36
CA ASP A 519 -14.26 -24.41 -9.38
C ASP A 519 -14.76 -23.28 -10.29
N GLU A 520 -14.85 -22.05 -9.77
CA GLU A 520 -15.19 -20.86 -10.58
C GLU A 520 -14.09 -20.56 -11.60
N ALA A 521 -12.83 -20.70 -11.19
CA ALA A 521 -11.69 -20.55 -12.09
C ALA A 521 -11.64 -21.67 -13.15
N GLY A 522 -11.93 -22.92 -12.75
CA GLY A 522 -12.08 -24.05 -13.65
C GLY A 522 -13.12 -23.81 -14.75
N ALA A 523 -14.28 -23.27 -14.38
CA ALA A 523 -15.33 -22.93 -15.35
C ALA A 523 -14.87 -21.87 -16.37
N PHE A 524 -14.02 -20.94 -15.94
CA PHE A 524 -13.39 -19.96 -16.82
C PHE A 524 -12.35 -20.61 -17.75
N TYR A 525 -11.50 -21.51 -17.26
CA TYR A 525 -10.49 -22.20 -18.07
C TYR A 525 -11.14 -23.09 -19.14
N LEU A 526 -12.15 -23.86 -18.76
CA LEU A 526 -12.91 -24.72 -19.67
C LEU A 526 -13.68 -23.91 -20.71
N LYS A 527 -14.07 -22.65 -20.43
CA LYS A 527 -14.79 -21.81 -21.38
C LYS A 527 -14.01 -21.61 -22.68
N SER A 528 -12.68 -21.63 -22.59
CA SER A 528 -11.77 -21.43 -23.71
C SER A 528 -11.50 -22.70 -24.53
N LEU A 529 -11.99 -23.85 -24.09
CA LEU A 529 -11.90 -25.10 -24.86
C LEU A 529 -12.99 -25.18 -25.93
N PRO A 530 -12.71 -25.81 -27.08
CA PRO A 530 -13.64 -25.99 -28.19
C PRO A 530 -14.67 -27.11 -27.91
N TYR A 531 -15.27 -27.09 -26.72
CA TYR A 531 -16.34 -28.00 -26.29
C TYR A 531 -17.65 -27.24 -26.11
N ASN A 532 -18.78 -27.92 -26.33
CA ASN A 532 -20.09 -27.32 -26.12
C ASN A 532 -20.33 -27.04 -24.62
N ARG A 533 -21.36 -26.24 -24.28
CA ARG A 533 -21.64 -25.87 -22.89
C ARG A 533 -21.98 -27.08 -22.01
N ALA A 534 -22.67 -28.09 -22.54
CA ALA A 534 -23.07 -29.27 -21.78
C ALA A 534 -21.85 -30.13 -21.43
N THR A 535 -20.97 -30.39 -22.39
CA THR A 535 -19.69 -31.09 -22.21
C THR A 535 -18.81 -30.39 -21.19
N ARG A 536 -18.64 -29.07 -21.27
CA ARG A 536 -17.85 -28.31 -20.27
C ARG A 536 -18.43 -28.39 -18.85
N LYS A 537 -19.76 -28.45 -18.71
CA LYS A 537 -20.41 -28.66 -17.40
C LYS A 537 -20.19 -30.08 -16.87
N ARG A 538 -20.19 -31.09 -17.75
CA ARG A 538 -19.87 -32.48 -17.39
C ARG A 538 -18.41 -32.57 -16.91
N MET A 539 -17.48 -32.00 -17.67
CA MET A 539 -16.05 -31.94 -17.33
C MET A 539 -15.78 -31.35 -15.93
N LEU A 540 -16.52 -30.33 -15.49
CA LEU A 540 -16.33 -29.78 -14.13
C LEU A 540 -16.65 -30.78 -13.00
N ARG A 541 -17.51 -31.77 -13.25
CA ARG A 541 -18.05 -32.67 -12.23
C ARG A 541 -17.42 -34.07 -12.28
N THR A 542 -16.99 -34.51 -13.45
CA THR A 542 -16.43 -35.85 -13.68
C THR A 542 -14.92 -35.84 -13.60
N ARG A 543 -14.33 -36.99 -13.25
CA ARG A 543 -12.91 -37.30 -13.44
C ARG A 543 -12.60 -37.53 -14.92
N TRP A 544 -11.36 -37.32 -15.34
CA TRP A 544 -10.95 -37.26 -16.74
C TRP A 544 -9.92 -38.34 -17.06
N ILE A 545 -10.17 -39.08 -18.13
CA ILE A 545 -9.12 -39.80 -18.86
C ILE A 545 -8.75 -38.95 -20.06
N VAL A 546 -7.57 -38.35 -20.04
CA VAL A 546 -7.13 -37.41 -21.07
C VAL A 546 -6.40 -38.18 -22.16
N HIS A 547 -6.97 -38.19 -23.36
CA HIS A 547 -6.33 -38.75 -24.55
C HIS A 547 -5.75 -37.61 -25.40
N LEU A 548 -4.43 -37.46 -25.37
CA LEU A 548 -3.67 -36.46 -26.11
C LEU A 548 -3.15 -37.05 -27.42
N PHE A 549 -3.09 -36.24 -28.49
CA PHE A 549 -2.51 -36.64 -29.79
C PHE A 549 -3.20 -37.87 -30.41
N ASN A 550 -4.52 -37.97 -30.27
CA ASN A 550 -5.30 -39.14 -30.68
C ASN A 550 -5.32 -39.39 -32.20
N GLY A 551 -4.81 -38.48 -33.03
CA GLY A 551 -4.71 -38.66 -34.47
C GLY A 551 -6.08 -38.97 -35.09
N ASP A 552 -6.11 -39.99 -35.94
CA ASP A 552 -7.34 -40.48 -36.58
C ASP A 552 -7.96 -41.68 -35.82
N GLU A 553 -7.38 -42.06 -34.68
CA GLU A 553 -7.87 -43.18 -33.86
C GLU A 553 -9.10 -42.74 -33.05
N GLN A 554 -10.27 -43.21 -33.50
CA GLN A 554 -11.53 -43.15 -32.77
C GLN A 554 -11.98 -44.55 -32.33
N GLY A 555 -11.04 -45.34 -31.81
CA GLY A 555 -11.32 -46.73 -31.45
C GLY A 555 -12.45 -46.86 -30.42
N PRO A 556 -13.30 -47.90 -30.55
CA PRO A 556 -14.44 -48.13 -29.65
C PRO A 556 -14.01 -48.45 -28.22
N GLU A 557 -12.77 -48.84 -27.97
CA GLU A 557 -12.21 -49.15 -26.65
C GLU A 557 -12.38 -48.00 -25.63
N PHE A 558 -12.31 -46.75 -26.08
CA PHE A 558 -12.44 -45.58 -25.21
C PHE A 558 -13.88 -45.26 -24.82
N THR A 559 -14.87 -45.74 -25.58
CA THR A 559 -16.28 -45.57 -25.23
C THR A 559 -16.65 -46.43 -24.03
N TYR A 560 -15.99 -47.58 -23.84
CA TYR A 560 -16.18 -48.44 -22.67
C TYR A 560 -15.53 -47.87 -21.40
N ALA A 561 -14.59 -46.93 -21.53
CA ALA A 561 -13.94 -46.25 -20.40
C ALA A 561 -14.76 -45.06 -19.86
N GLU A 562 -15.81 -44.61 -20.57
CA GLU A 562 -16.71 -43.58 -20.07
C GLU A 562 -17.72 -44.16 -19.08
N SER A 563 -17.84 -43.51 -17.91
CA SER A 563 -18.85 -43.80 -16.90
C SER A 563 -19.55 -42.51 -16.47
N ASP A 564 -20.49 -42.60 -15.52
CA ASP A 564 -21.15 -41.42 -14.97
C ASP A 564 -20.15 -40.50 -14.23
N ASP A 565 -19.10 -41.09 -13.64
CA ASP A 565 -18.09 -40.37 -12.85
C ASP A 565 -16.81 -40.07 -13.64
N VAL A 566 -16.55 -40.78 -14.75
CA VAL A 566 -15.31 -40.67 -15.55
C VAL A 566 -15.63 -40.35 -17.00
N MET A 567 -14.98 -39.32 -17.54
CA MET A 567 -15.15 -38.84 -18.91
C MET A 567 -13.84 -38.92 -19.69
N VAL A 568 -13.88 -39.44 -20.91
CA VAL A 568 -12.73 -39.40 -21.81
C VAL A 568 -12.67 -38.04 -22.50
N VAL A 569 -11.58 -37.30 -22.26
CA VAL A 569 -11.33 -35.98 -22.83
C VAL A 569 -10.29 -36.11 -23.93
N ARG A 570 -10.71 -35.96 -25.19
CA ARG A 570 -9.84 -36.06 -26.36
C ARG A 570 -9.30 -34.69 -26.75
N MET A 571 -7.98 -34.54 -26.89
CA MET A 571 -7.37 -33.28 -27.29
C MET A 571 -6.34 -33.50 -28.39
N ASP A 572 -6.67 -33.04 -29.59
CA ASP A 572 -5.77 -33.03 -30.74
C ASP A 572 -5.90 -31.73 -31.53
N VAL A 573 -4.75 -31.14 -31.87
CA VAL A 573 -4.63 -29.92 -32.66
C VAL A 573 -5.26 -30.06 -34.05
N ARG A 574 -5.32 -31.27 -34.62
CA ARG A 574 -6.01 -31.59 -35.88
C ARG A 574 -7.52 -31.36 -35.78
N THR A 575 -8.11 -31.65 -34.61
CA THR A 575 -9.53 -31.45 -34.35
C THR A 575 -9.84 -29.97 -34.14
N SER A 576 -9.00 -29.27 -33.37
CA SER A 576 -9.14 -27.83 -33.17
C SER A 576 -7.83 -27.20 -32.72
N LYS A 577 -7.54 -25.99 -33.25
CA LYS A 577 -6.44 -25.15 -32.77
C LYS A 577 -6.53 -24.80 -31.28
N GLY A 578 -7.73 -24.90 -30.68
CA GLY A 578 -7.94 -24.70 -29.25
C GLY A 578 -7.28 -25.79 -28.37
N PHE A 579 -6.87 -26.92 -28.94
CA PHE A 579 -6.14 -28.00 -28.28
C PHE A 579 -4.63 -27.94 -28.51
N ASP A 580 -4.11 -26.79 -28.96
CA ASP A 580 -2.68 -26.61 -29.14
C ASP A 580 -1.93 -26.64 -27.80
N LEU A 581 -1.01 -27.60 -27.67
CA LEU A 581 -0.17 -27.82 -26.50
C LEU A 581 1.30 -27.41 -26.72
N ARG A 582 1.63 -26.79 -27.87
CA ARG A 582 3.01 -26.34 -28.15
C ARG A 582 3.42 -25.17 -27.24
N THR A 583 2.47 -24.35 -26.83
CA THR A 583 2.66 -23.20 -25.92
C THR A 583 1.76 -23.32 -24.70
N TYR A 584 1.97 -22.48 -23.67
CA TYR A 584 1.05 -22.37 -22.52
C TYR A 584 -0.25 -21.66 -22.91
N GLY A 585 -1.08 -22.39 -23.66
CA GLY A 585 -2.40 -21.94 -24.10
C GLY A 585 -3.55 -22.43 -23.20
N PRO A 586 -4.80 -22.21 -23.64
CA PRO A 586 -5.99 -22.57 -22.86
C PRO A 586 -6.10 -24.06 -22.50
N ALA A 587 -5.76 -24.96 -23.44
CA ALA A 587 -5.76 -26.40 -23.20
C ALA A 587 -4.77 -26.79 -22.10
N ALA A 588 -3.53 -26.31 -22.19
CA ALA A 588 -2.52 -26.59 -21.17
C ALA A 588 -2.90 -26.07 -19.78
N ARG A 589 -3.48 -24.87 -19.72
CA ARG A 589 -3.96 -24.28 -18.46
C ARG A 589 -5.11 -25.09 -17.86
N ALA A 590 -6.07 -25.53 -18.67
CA ALA A 590 -7.18 -26.36 -18.22
C ALA A 590 -6.70 -27.73 -17.72
N LEU A 591 -5.72 -28.34 -18.41
CA LEU A 591 -5.10 -29.60 -17.99
C LEU A 591 -4.35 -29.43 -16.67
N LEU A 592 -3.55 -28.38 -16.50
CA LEU A 592 -2.79 -28.14 -15.27
C LEU A 592 -3.72 -27.89 -14.07
N TRP A 593 -4.82 -27.17 -14.29
CA TRP A 593 -5.88 -26.99 -13.28
C TRP A 593 -6.51 -28.32 -12.87
N ALA A 594 -6.96 -29.12 -13.84
CA ALA A 594 -7.60 -30.41 -13.58
C ALA A 594 -6.64 -31.41 -12.93
N ALA A 595 -5.37 -31.40 -13.35
CA ALA A 595 -4.29 -32.19 -12.76
C ALA A 595 -4.08 -31.86 -11.28
N ALA A 596 -3.88 -30.58 -10.95
CA ALA A 596 -3.66 -30.14 -9.56
C ALA A 596 -4.89 -30.38 -8.68
N ARG A 597 -6.08 -30.41 -9.26
CA ARG A 597 -7.33 -30.78 -8.57
C ARG A 597 -7.54 -32.30 -8.48
N GLY A 598 -6.60 -33.15 -8.88
CA GLY A 598 -6.77 -34.61 -8.83
C GLY A 598 -7.91 -35.13 -9.73
N GLN A 599 -8.39 -34.33 -10.69
CA GLN A 599 -9.49 -34.71 -11.58
C GLN A 599 -9.02 -35.59 -12.73
N ILE A 600 -7.72 -35.65 -13.02
CA ILE A 600 -7.17 -36.47 -14.10
C ILE A 600 -6.79 -37.84 -13.54
N GLU A 601 -7.52 -38.86 -13.97
CA GLU A 601 -7.33 -40.26 -13.57
C GLU A 601 -6.40 -41.02 -14.51
N GLY A 602 -6.14 -40.51 -15.71
CA GLY A 602 -5.21 -41.12 -16.64
C GLY A 602 -4.82 -40.17 -17.76
N VAL A 603 -3.57 -40.27 -18.24
CA VAL A 603 -3.10 -39.53 -19.40
C VAL A 603 -2.56 -40.53 -20.42
N ILE A 604 -3.17 -40.53 -21.61
CA ILE A 604 -2.87 -41.45 -22.70
C ILE A 604 -2.45 -40.62 -23.91
N GLY A 605 -1.39 -41.02 -24.60
CA GLY A 605 -1.00 -40.42 -25.87
C GLY A 605 0.49 -40.17 -25.99
N ALA A 606 0.99 -40.25 -27.23
CA ALA A 606 2.39 -40.00 -27.54
C ALA A 606 2.52 -38.77 -28.45
N PRO A 607 3.40 -37.81 -28.12
CA PRO A 607 3.63 -36.66 -29.00
C PRO A 607 4.22 -37.10 -30.35
N PRO A 608 3.91 -36.41 -31.46
CA PRO A 608 4.41 -36.78 -32.79
C PRO A 608 5.95 -36.83 -32.86
N ARG A 609 6.49 -38.00 -33.23
CA ARG A 609 7.94 -38.24 -33.39
C ARG A 609 8.53 -37.33 -34.47
N GLY A 610 9.68 -36.73 -34.19
CA GLY A 610 10.45 -35.92 -35.16
C GLY A 610 9.94 -34.50 -35.40
N SER A 611 8.96 -34.01 -34.63
CA SER A 611 8.55 -32.60 -34.69
C SER A 611 9.57 -31.68 -33.99
N GLU A 612 9.77 -30.46 -34.50
CA GLU A 612 10.62 -29.42 -33.89
C GLU A 612 10.26 -29.18 -32.40
N HIS A 613 8.99 -29.39 -32.07
CA HIS A 613 8.43 -29.16 -30.72
C HIS A 613 8.28 -30.45 -29.89
N GLY A 614 8.77 -31.60 -30.36
CA GLY A 614 8.56 -32.91 -29.74
C GLY A 614 9.04 -32.99 -28.28
N SER A 615 10.20 -32.40 -27.99
CA SER A 615 10.76 -32.31 -26.63
C SER A 615 9.85 -31.51 -25.69
N THR A 616 9.35 -30.35 -26.13
CA THR A 616 8.45 -29.50 -25.34
C THR A 616 7.10 -30.18 -25.08
N LEU A 617 6.54 -30.85 -26.09
CA LEU A 617 5.28 -31.57 -25.97
C LEU A 617 5.41 -32.75 -25.00
N PHE A 618 6.53 -33.48 -25.05
CA PHE A 618 6.84 -34.54 -24.09
C PHE A 618 6.99 -34.00 -22.66
N LYS A 619 7.78 -32.93 -22.46
CA LYS A 619 7.91 -32.27 -21.15
C LYS A 619 6.56 -31.83 -20.58
N ARG A 620 5.64 -31.35 -21.42
CA ARG A 620 4.29 -30.94 -21.00
C ARG A 620 3.39 -32.12 -20.63
N LEU A 621 3.42 -33.18 -21.43
CA LEU A 621 2.72 -34.43 -21.13
C LEU A 621 3.17 -34.94 -19.76
N MET A 622 4.49 -35.04 -19.57
CA MET A 622 5.10 -35.50 -18.32
C MET A 622 4.78 -34.58 -17.13
N LEU A 623 4.85 -33.25 -17.32
CA LEU A 623 4.47 -32.28 -16.29
C LEU A 623 3.00 -32.44 -15.88
N THR A 624 2.10 -32.60 -16.84
CA THR A 624 0.68 -32.81 -16.58
C THR A 624 0.45 -34.08 -15.78
N TRP A 625 1.17 -35.16 -16.12
CA TRP A 625 1.11 -36.42 -15.39
C TRP A 625 1.67 -36.31 -13.96
N LEU A 626 2.84 -35.67 -13.76
CA LEU A 626 3.43 -35.46 -12.44
C LEU A 626 2.48 -34.68 -11.52
N VAL A 627 1.91 -33.58 -12.03
CA VAL A 627 0.95 -32.77 -11.28
C VAL A 627 -0.33 -33.55 -11.00
N ALA A 628 -0.82 -34.35 -11.95
CA ALA A 628 -2.01 -35.18 -11.76
C ALA A 628 -1.77 -36.26 -10.69
N ASN A 629 -0.58 -36.86 -10.68
CA ASN A 629 -0.18 -37.84 -9.68
C ASN A 629 -0.14 -37.23 -8.27
N SER A 630 0.53 -36.09 -8.11
CA SER A 630 0.57 -35.38 -6.83
C SER A 630 -0.83 -34.88 -6.39
N GLY A 631 -1.65 -34.39 -7.34
CA GLY A 631 -3.04 -33.99 -7.10
C GLY A 631 -3.95 -35.14 -6.67
N ALA A 632 -3.78 -36.33 -7.24
CA ALA A 632 -4.50 -37.52 -6.84
C ALA A 632 -4.13 -37.94 -5.42
N VAL A 633 -2.83 -37.96 -5.08
CA VAL A 633 -2.33 -38.27 -3.72
C VAL A 633 -2.91 -37.30 -2.69
N GLN A 634 -2.92 -35.99 -2.97
CA GLN A 634 -3.47 -34.99 -2.04
C GLN A 634 -4.98 -35.16 -1.80
N GLN A 635 -5.72 -35.74 -2.75
CA GLN A 635 -7.14 -36.04 -2.61
C GLN A 635 -7.45 -37.48 -2.19
N ALA A 636 -6.43 -38.27 -1.84
CA ALA A 636 -6.53 -39.69 -1.52
C ALA A 636 -7.19 -40.53 -2.65
N LEU A 637 -6.92 -40.18 -3.91
CA LEU A 637 -7.36 -40.89 -5.11
C LEU A 637 -6.20 -41.75 -5.68
N CYS A 638 -6.52 -42.78 -6.47
CA CYS A 638 -5.50 -43.59 -7.13
C CYS A 638 -4.68 -42.77 -8.15
N ALA A 639 -3.38 -43.02 -8.18
CA ALA A 639 -2.45 -42.39 -9.12
C ALA A 639 -2.81 -42.71 -10.59
N PRO A 640 -2.68 -41.75 -11.52
CA PRO A 640 -2.99 -41.97 -12.92
C PRO A 640 -1.94 -42.85 -13.62
N PRO A 641 -2.32 -43.91 -14.38
CA PRO A 641 -1.36 -44.69 -15.15
C PRO A 641 -0.75 -43.86 -16.29
N PHE A 642 0.54 -44.07 -16.55
CA PHE A 642 1.26 -43.46 -17.67
C PHE A 642 1.48 -44.51 -18.78
N HIS A 643 0.92 -44.27 -19.97
CA HIS A 643 1.08 -45.15 -21.13
C HIS A 643 1.69 -44.38 -22.31
N ASP A 644 2.98 -44.60 -22.57
CA ASP A 644 3.68 -44.14 -23.78
C ASP A 644 3.67 -45.28 -24.81
N GLY A 645 3.00 -45.07 -25.95
CA GLY A 645 2.66 -46.10 -26.95
C GLY A 645 3.82 -46.69 -27.76
N GLY A 646 4.99 -46.97 -27.18
CA GLY A 646 6.01 -47.78 -27.84
C GLY A 646 7.42 -47.79 -27.23
N SER A 647 7.86 -48.99 -26.87
CA SER A 647 9.24 -49.53 -26.74
C SER A 647 10.18 -49.01 -25.62
N ASN A 648 10.42 -49.87 -24.63
CA ASN A 648 11.68 -50.17 -23.92
C ASN A 648 12.78 -49.10 -23.90
N LEU A 649 12.65 -48.06 -23.07
CA LEU A 649 13.78 -47.27 -22.57
C LEU A 649 13.38 -46.45 -21.32
N ALA A 650 13.28 -47.13 -20.18
CA ALA A 650 13.58 -46.61 -18.84
C ALA A 650 13.56 -47.79 -17.85
N PRO A 651 14.71 -48.35 -17.44
CA PRO A 651 14.76 -49.21 -16.26
C PRO A 651 14.71 -48.34 -15.01
N ASP A 652 14.15 -48.89 -13.93
CA ASP A 652 14.22 -48.39 -12.55
C ASP A 652 13.39 -47.16 -12.18
N LEU A 653 12.06 -47.33 -12.18
CA LEU A 653 11.21 -46.76 -11.13
C LEU A 653 10.38 -47.91 -10.54
N ASP A 654 10.99 -48.62 -9.60
CA ASP A 654 10.42 -49.77 -8.93
C ASP A 654 9.19 -49.37 -8.08
N LYS A 655 8.03 -49.88 -8.50
CA LYS A 655 7.05 -50.63 -7.69
C LYS A 655 6.88 -50.22 -6.22
N GLN A 656 5.74 -49.60 -5.93
CA GLN A 656 4.88 -49.98 -4.80
C GLN A 656 3.50 -49.33 -4.95
N CYS A 657 2.59 -50.01 -5.65
CA CYS A 657 1.13 -50.05 -5.42
C CYS A 657 0.48 -50.86 -6.56
N LEU A 658 0.81 -52.16 -6.60
CA LEU A 658 -0.03 -53.14 -7.26
C LEU A 658 -1.11 -53.54 -6.27
N VAL A 659 -2.35 -53.11 -6.53
CA VAL A 659 -3.52 -53.90 -6.16
C VAL A 659 -4.15 -54.30 -7.49
N GLU A 660 -3.79 -55.49 -7.94
CA GLU A 660 -4.56 -56.24 -8.93
C GLU A 660 -5.98 -56.47 -8.39
N PHE A 661 -6.96 -56.57 -9.30
CA PHE A 661 -8.03 -57.57 -9.39
C PHE A 661 -9.31 -56.92 -9.98
N PRO A 662 -10.10 -57.67 -10.78
CA PRO A 662 -9.78 -58.70 -11.77
C PRO A 662 -10.06 -58.26 -13.23
#